data_AF-A0A816WMR9-F1
#
_entry.id   AF-A0A816WMR9-F1
#
_cell.length_a   1.000
_cell.length_b   1.000
_cell.length_c   1.000
_cell.angle_alpha   90.00
_cell.angle_beta   90.00
_cell.angle_gamma   90.00
#
_symmetry.space_group_name_H-M   'P 1'
#
loop_
_entity.id
_entity.type
_entity.pdbx_description
1 polymer ?
#
loop_
_entity_poly.entity_id
_entity_poly.type
_entity_poly.pdbx_seq_one_letter_code
_entity_poly.pdbx_strand_id
1 'polypeptide(L)'
;MAAVGVESMRPETAMEETCNVKIAAAKQGEGLKQYYLQHIHELQRQLRQKTNNLNRLEAQRNELNSRVRMLREELQLLQEPGSYVGEVVKVMGKNKVLVKVHPEGKYVVDIDKSIDINKITPSTRVALRNDSYVLHLVLPSKVDPLVNLMKVEKVPDSTYDMIGGLDQQIKEIKEVIELPIKHPELFESLGIAQPKGVLLYGPPGTGKTLLARAVAHHTDCTFIRVSGSELVQKYIGEGSRMVRELFVMARSHAPSIIFMDEIDSIGSARMESGSGNGDSEVQRTMLELLNQLDGFEASNKIKVLMATNRIDILDQALLRPGRIDRKIEFPNPNEDSRCDILKIHSRKMNLMRGIDLKKIAEKMNGASGAELKAVCTEAGMFALRERRVHVTQEDFEMAVAKVMKKDTEKNMSLRKLWKRPRGTKAEKDLTVEKGALKIKRDQKEGNLTVVRIASDLSENPCKKFPLLKTPSPSRRFSPSSQYHLPARSLTSSDSCDSENMALPNQQTVDYPSFKLVIVGDGGTGKTTFVKRHLTGEFEKKYEPTIGVEVHPLDFFTNCGKIRFYCWDTAGQEKFGGLRDGYYIHGQCAVIMFDVTARLTYKNVPTWHRDLCRVCENIPIVLCGNKVDVKNRQVKAKQVTFHRKKNLQYYEISAKSNYNFEKPFLYLARKLAGDPNLHFVESPALAPPEVHIDVAEQQKNEADLIAAAAQPLPDDDDDAFE
;
A
#
# COMPACT_ATOMS: atom_id res chain seq x y z
N MET A 1 -21.67 -51.03 -5.68
CA MET A 1 -22.01 -52.14 -4.76
C MET A 1 -22.41 -51.49 -3.44
N ALA A 2 -23.63 -51.55 -2.91
CA ALA A 2 -24.81 -52.35 -3.20
C ALA A 2 -26.04 -51.43 -3.39
N ALA A 3 -27.05 -51.96 -4.08
CA ALA A 3 -28.29 -51.31 -4.44
C ALA A 3 -29.42 -51.68 -3.46
N VAL A 4 -30.28 -50.72 -3.13
CA VAL A 4 -31.72 -50.86 -2.82
C VAL A 4 -32.31 -49.48 -3.16
N GLY A 5 -33.17 -49.25 -4.15
CA GLY A 5 -34.31 -50.05 -4.59
C GLY A 5 -35.59 -49.52 -3.93
N VAL A 6 -35.96 -48.24 -4.18
CA VAL A 6 -37.24 -47.68 -3.71
C VAL A 6 -38.28 -47.90 -4.79
N GLU A 7 -39.05 -48.97 -4.61
CA GLU A 7 -40.19 -49.33 -5.44
C GLU A 7 -41.50 -48.84 -4.80
N SER A 8 -42.46 -48.58 -5.69
CA SER A 8 -43.76 -47.92 -5.52
C SER A 8 -44.74 -48.55 -4.52
N MET A 9 -45.55 -47.72 -3.84
CA MET A 9 -46.96 -48.05 -3.54
C MET A 9 -47.86 -46.82 -3.69
N ARG A 10 -48.90 -46.98 -4.53
CA ARG A 10 -50.03 -46.06 -4.73
C ARG A 10 -50.98 -46.14 -3.52
N PRO A 11 -51.73 -45.08 -3.17
CA PRO A 11 -52.83 -45.20 -2.22
C PRO A 11 -54.07 -45.78 -2.94
N GLU A 12 -54.56 -46.92 -2.44
CA GLU A 12 -55.87 -47.46 -2.80
C GLU A 12 -56.99 -46.52 -2.33
N THR A 13 -57.84 -46.16 -3.27
CA THR A 13 -59.14 -45.51 -3.07
C THR A 13 -60.19 -46.59 -3.22
N ALA A 14 -60.89 -46.97 -2.15
CA ALA A 14 -62.21 -47.61 -2.21
C ALA A 14 -62.81 -47.72 -0.80
N MET A 15 -64.12 -47.50 -0.73
CA MET A 15 -65.04 -47.72 0.41
C MET A 15 -65.33 -46.52 1.33
N GLU A 16 -65.87 -45.45 0.74
CA GLU A 16 -66.83 -44.57 1.42
C GLU A 16 -68.13 -44.49 0.59
N GLU A 17 -68.88 -45.57 0.51
CA GLU A 17 -70.33 -45.50 0.22
C GLU A 17 -71.06 -46.54 1.07
N THR A 18 -72.28 -46.20 1.47
CA THR A 18 -73.22 -46.96 2.30
C THR A 18 -72.97 -46.96 3.82
N CYS A 19 -73.44 -45.92 4.52
CA CYS A 19 -74.40 -46.12 5.62
C CYS A 19 -75.08 -44.79 5.97
N ASN A 20 -76.13 -44.44 5.24
CA ASN A 20 -76.95 -43.28 5.57
C ASN A 20 -78.44 -43.66 5.57
N VAL A 21 -78.83 -44.61 6.43
CA VAL A 21 -80.24 -44.80 6.81
C VAL A 21 -80.30 -45.33 8.25
N LYS A 22 -80.56 -44.41 9.20
CA LYS A 22 -81.47 -44.55 10.38
C LYS A 22 -81.15 -43.47 11.41
N ILE A 23 -81.75 -42.30 11.18
CA ILE A 23 -82.02 -41.32 12.23
C ILE A 23 -83.22 -41.86 13.04
N ALA A 24 -83.06 -42.00 14.35
CA ALA A 24 -84.03 -41.60 15.38
C ALA A 24 -83.79 -42.35 16.71
N ALA A 25 -82.97 -41.78 17.61
CA ALA A 25 -83.23 -41.69 19.06
C ALA A 25 -81.97 -41.19 19.81
N ALA A 26 -82.20 -40.46 20.91
CA ALA A 26 -81.23 -40.04 21.94
C ALA A 26 -80.49 -38.69 21.76
N LYS A 27 -81.27 -37.59 21.70
CA LYS A 27 -80.84 -36.24 22.09
C LYS A 27 -80.68 -36.16 23.61
N GLN A 28 -79.46 -36.34 24.13
CA GLN A 28 -78.95 -35.76 25.40
C GLN A 28 -77.48 -36.12 25.70
N GLY A 29 -76.84 -37.01 24.92
CA GLY A 29 -75.39 -37.31 25.00
C GLY A 29 -74.55 -36.74 23.85
N GLU A 30 -75.17 -36.15 22.82
CA GLU A 30 -74.49 -35.72 21.59
C GLU A 30 -73.56 -34.52 21.80
N GLY A 31 -73.90 -33.58 22.69
CA GLY A 31 -73.05 -32.40 22.97
C GLY A 31 -71.72 -32.75 23.65
N LEU A 32 -71.73 -33.65 24.63
CA LEU A 32 -70.53 -34.16 25.31
C LEU A 32 -69.66 -34.99 24.36
N LYS A 33 -70.28 -35.87 23.57
CA LYS A 33 -69.56 -36.66 22.56
C LYS A 33 -68.92 -35.77 21.49
N GLN A 34 -69.60 -34.72 21.06
CA GLN A 34 -69.08 -33.77 20.08
C GLN A 34 -67.96 -32.90 20.65
N TYR A 35 -68.03 -32.51 21.93
CA TYR A 35 -66.96 -31.83 22.65
C TYR A 35 -65.68 -32.69 22.73
N TYR A 36 -65.80 -33.95 23.14
CA TYR A 36 -64.65 -34.87 23.19
C TYR A 36 -64.09 -35.19 21.80
N LEU A 37 -64.93 -35.32 20.77
CA LEU A 37 -64.46 -35.48 19.39
C LEU A 37 -63.70 -34.25 18.88
N GLN A 38 -64.18 -33.04 19.18
CA GLN A 38 -63.46 -31.80 18.88
C GLN A 38 -62.11 -31.75 19.62
N HIS A 39 -62.08 -32.13 20.90
CA HIS A 39 -60.86 -32.16 21.69
C HIS A 39 -59.86 -33.21 21.19
N ILE A 40 -60.32 -34.40 20.78
CA ILE A 40 -59.49 -35.42 20.14
C ILE A 40 -58.92 -34.88 18.81
N HIS A 41 -59.73 -34.22 17.98
CA HIS A 41 -59.24 -33.59 16.75
C HIS A 41 -58.20 -32.49 17.00
N GLU A 42 -58.39 -31.69 18.06
CA GLU A 42 -57.44 -30.67 18.47
C GLU A 42 -56.11 -31.27 18.95
N LEU A 43 -56.16 -32.29 19.82
CA LEU A 43 -54.98 -33.03 20.26
C LEU A 43 -54.27 -33.75 19.09
N GLN A 44 -55.02 -34.33 18.16
CA GLN A 44 -54.45 -34.91 16.93
C GLN A 44 -53.80 -33.87 16.02
N ARG A 45 -54.35 -32.64 15.96
CA ARG A 45 -53.73 -31.51 15.26
C ARG A 45 -52.45 -31.07 15.96
N GLN A 46 -52.45 -30.99 17.29
CA GLN A 46 -51.26 -30.66 18.08
C GLN A 46 -50.17 -31.73 17.93
N LEU A 47 -50.52 -33.02 17.97
CA LEU A 47 -49.61 -34.13 17.70
C LEU A 47 -48.97 -33.98 16.32
N ARG A 48 -49.78 -33.79 15.26
CA ARG A 48 -49.25 -33.56 13.90
C ARG A 48 -48.31 -32.37 13.81
N GLN A 49 -48.64 -31.25 14.47
CA GLN A 49 -47.77 -30.07 14.51
C GLN A 49 -46.44 -30.36 15.23
N LYS A 50 -46.48 -31.06 16.37
CA LYS A 50 -45.28 -31.43 17.13
C LYS A 50 -44.41 -32.42 16.34
N THR A 51 -45.00 -33.42 15.67
CA THR A 51 -44.27 -34.35 14.81
C THR A 51 -43.61 -33.63 13.62
N ASN A 52 -44.31 -32.70 12.97
CA ASN A 52 -43.72 -31.91 11.89
C ASN A 52 -42.56 -31.03 12.39
N ASN A 53 -42.67 -30.47 13.60
CA ASN A 53 -41.58 -29.69 14.20
C ASN A 53 -40.38 -30.58 14.56
N LEU A 54 -40.63 -31.78 15.08
CA LEU A 54 -39.58 -32.76 15.37
C LEU A 54 -38.82 -33.15 14.10
N ASN A 55 -39.53 -33.48 13.02
CA ASN A 55 -38.90 -33.79 11.73
C ASN A 55 -38.07 -32.61 11.18
N ARG A 56 -38.56 -31.37 11.35
CA ARG A 56 -37.81 -30.16 10.97
C ARG A 56 -36.52 -30.01 11.80
N LEU A 57 -36.60 -30.21 13.11
CA LEU A 57 -35.44 -30.11 14.01
C LEU A 57 -34.42 -31.22 13.73
N GLU A 58 -34.86 -32.44 13.42
CA GLU A 58 -33.98 -33.53 13.00
C GLU A 58 -33.26 -33.22 11.68
N ALA A 59 -33.97 -32.65 10.70
CA ALA A 59 -33.37 -32.19 9.45
C ALA A 59 -32.29 -31.12 9.71
N GLN A 60 -32.58 -30.13 10.57
CA GLN A 60 -31.61 -29.10 10.97
C GLN A 60 -30.40 -29.68 11.70
N ARG A 61 -30.62 -30.65 12.61
CA ARG A 61 -29.53 -31.35 13.31
C ARG A 61 -28.63 -32.09 12.32
N ASN A 62 -29.23 -32.81 11.36
CA ASN A 62 -28.47 -33.55 10.37
C ASN A 62 -27.68 -32.61 9.45
N GLU A 63 -28.25 -31.47 9.07
CA GLU A 63 -27.55 -30.42 8.33
C GLU A 63 -26.37 -29.85 9.11
N LEU A 64 -26.58 -29.50 10.39
CA LEU A 64 -25.52 -29.01 11.27
C LEU A 64 -24.41 -30.05 11.46
N ASN A 65 -24.75 -31.32 11.65
CA ASN A 65 -23.78 -32.40 11.75
C ASN A 65 -22.96 -32.56 10.47
N SER A 66 -23.58 -32.43 9.30
CA SER A 66 -22.86 -32.43 8.02
C SER A 66 -21.88 -31.25 7.93
N ARG A 67 -22.27 -30.06 8.39
CA ARG A 67 -21.37 -28.89 8.43
C ARG A 67 -20.21 -29.09 9.39
N VAL A 68 -20.47 -29.64 10.58
CA VAL A 68 -19.42 -29.96 11.56
C VAL A 68 -18.42 -30.96 10.98
N ARG A 69 -18.90 -31.96 10.23
CA ARG A 69 -18.02 -32.92 9.55
C ARG A 69 -17.12 -32.23 8.52
N MET A 70 -17.68 -31.37 7.65
CA MET A 70 -16.89 -30.63 6.66
C MET A 70 -15.84 -29.72 7.33
N LEU A 71 -16.22 -29.01 8.39
CA LEU A 71 -15.30 -28.15 9.15
C LEU A 71 -14.19 -28.95 9.84
N ARG A 72 -14.48 -30.16 10.33
CA ARG A 72 -13.45 -31.05 10.90
C ARG A 72 -12.47 -31.53 9.83
N GLU A 73 -12.95 -31.86 8.63
CA GLU A 73 -12.10 -32.22 7.49
C GLU A 73 -11.22 -31.04 7.06
N GLU A 74 -11.75 -29.81 6.97
CA GLU A 74 -10.95 -28.60 6.72
C GLU A 74 -9.91 -28.33 7.81
N LEU A 75 -10.29 -28.47 9.08
CA LEU A 75 -9.37 -28.29 10.20
C LEU A 75 -8.22 -29.31 10.15
N GLN A 76 -8.52 -30.55 9.76
CA GLN A 76 -7.50 -31.58 9.59
C GLN A 76 -6.50 -31.21 8.49
N LEU A 77 -6.97 -30.69 7.34
CA LEU A 77 -6.11 -30.20 6.26
C LEU A 77 -5.22 -29.02 6.72
N LEU A 78 -5.74 -28.13 7.56
CA LEU A 78 -4.96 -27.01 8.12
C LEU A 78 -3.92 -27.45 9.16
N GLN A 79 -4.15 -28.57 9.83
CA GLN A 79 -3.20 -29.17 10.77
C GLN A 79 -2.12 -30.01 10.08
N GLU A 80 -2.25 -30.28 8.78
CA GLU A 80 -1.23 -31.01 8.04
C GLU A 80 0.11 -30.24 8.08
N PRO A 81 1.23 -30.95 8.32
CA PRO A 81 2.53 -30.32 8.34
C PRO A 81 2.89 -29.79 6.95
N GLY A 82 3.71 -28.72 6.93
CA GLY A 82 4.13 -28.09 5.69
C GLY A 82 4.77 -29.07 4.71
N SER A 83 4.41 -28.93 3.43
CA SER A 83 4.97 -29.74 2.34
C SER A 83 6.42 -29.33 2.00
N TYR A 84 7.23 -30.30 1.59
CA TYR A 84 8.57 -30.04 1.07
C TYR A 84 8.50 -29.50 -0.35
N VAL A 85 9.33 -28.51 -0.65
CA VAL A 85 9.42 -27.93 -2.00
C VAL A 85 10.61 -28.54 -2.74
N GLY A 86 10.36 -29.14 -3.90
CA GLY A 86 11.37 -29.74 -4.76
C GLY A 86 11.30 -29.24 -6.21
N GLU A 87 12.35 -29.50 -6.96
CA GLU A 87 12.44 -29.25 -8.41
C GLU A 87 12.55 -30.57 -9.17
N VAL A 88 11.73 -30.73 -10.20
CA VAL A 88 11.77 -31.93 -11.04
C VAL A 88 13.06 -31.93 -11.87
N VAL A 89 13.87 -32.98 -11.75
CA VAL A 89 15.07 -33.16 -12.58
C VAL A 89 14.71 -33.89 -13.86
N LYS A 90 13.96 -34.99 -13.72
CA LYS A 90 13.60 -35.86 -14.84
C LYS A 90 12.35 -36.68 -14.52
N VAL A 91 11.42 -36.76 -15.46
CA VAL A 91 10.26 -37.65 -15.36
C VAL A 91 10.72 -39.08 -15.69
N MET A 92 10.39 -40.05 -14.83
CA MET A 92 10.83 -41.44 -14.93
C MET A 92 9.62 -42.37 -15.11
N GLY A 93 9.24 -42.62 -16.36
CA GLY A 93 8.10 -43.48 -16.69
C GLY A 93 6.75 -42.81 -16.43
N LYS A 94 5.72 -43.60 -16.14
CA LYS A 94 4.34 -43.11 -16.02
C LYS A 94 4.00 -42.57 -14.62
N ASN A 95 4.54 -43.15 -13.55
CA ASN A 95 4.12 -42.82 -12.19
C ASN A 95 5.23 -42.27 -11.30
N LYS A 96 6.48 -42.22 -11.79
CA LYS A 96 7.64 -41.83 -10.99
C LYS A 96 8.33 -40.60 -11.57
N VAL A 97 8.82 -39.73 -10.68
CA VAL A 97 9.57 -38.52 -11.05
C VAL A 97 10.78 -38.41 -10.15
N LEU A 98 11.92 -38.04 -10.73
CA LEU A 98 13.10 -37.68 -9.98
C LEU A 98 13.00 -36.21 -9.57
N VAL A 99 12.83 -35.95 -8.29
CA VAL A 99 12.74 -34.60 -7.71
C VAL A 99 13.96 -34.32 -6.85
N LYS A 100 14.52 -33.12 -6.98
CA LYS A 100 15.59 -32.61 -6.14
C LYS A 100 14.99 -31.72 -5.05
N VAL A 101 15.14 -32.10 -3.80
CA VAL A 101 14.72 -31.34 -2.62
C VAL A 101 15.98 -30.74 -1.98
N HIS A 102 15.99 -29.44 -1.71
CA HIS A 102 17.11 -28.78 -1.01
C HIS A 102 16.74 -28.64 0.47
N PRO A 103 17.56 -29.12 1.44
CA PRO A 103 18.93 -29.63 1.33
C PRO A 103 19.08 -31.17 1.16
N GLU A 104 17.99 -31.94 1.24
CA GLU A 104 18.00 -33.40 1.45
C GLU A 104 18.52 -34.25 0.27
N GLY A 105 18.55 -33.74 -0.96
CA GLY A 105 19.16 -34.41 -2.11
C GLY A 105 18.16 -34.73 -3.24
N LYS A 106 18.32 -35.88 -3.90
CA LYS A 106 17.46 -36.30 -5.03
C LYS A 106 16.66 -37.54 -4.64
N TYR A 107 15.35 -37.49 -4.84
CA TYR A 107 14.41 -38.55 -4.50
C TYR A 107 13.61 -38.98 -5.73
N VAL A 108 13.36 -40.27 -5.84
CA VAL A 108 12.38 -40.79 -6.80
C VAL A 108 11.05 -40.85 -6.07
N VAL A 109 10.12 -39.99 -6.50
CA VAL A 109 8.81 -39.81 -5.87
C VAL A 109 7.71 -40.32 -6.79
N ASP A 110 6.65 -40.83 -6.19
CA ASP A 110 5.43 -41.20 -6.91
C ASP A 110 4.56 -39.96 -7.13
N ILE A 111 3.89 -39.92 -8.30
CA ILE A 111 2.93 -38.86 -8.65
C ILE A 111 1.55 -39.21 -8.09
N ASP A 112 0.88 -38.25 -7.44
CA ASP A 112 -0.51 -38.43 -7.04
C ASP A 112 -1.45 -38.53 -8.25
N LYS A 113 -2.53 -39.29 -8.13
CA LYS A 113 -3.49 -39.55 -9.22
C LYS A 113 -4.20 -38.29 -9.72
N SER A 114 -4.13 -37.21 -8.94
CA SER A 114 -4.73 -35.90 -9.24
C SER A 114 -3.94 -35.08 -10.28
N ILE A 115 -2.68 -35.44 -10.59
CA ILE A 115 -1.78 -34.62 -11.41
C ILE A 115 -1.47 -35.28 -12.76
N ASP A 116 -1.66 -34.50 -13.83
CA ASP A 116 -1.31 -34.92 -15.19
C ASP A 116 0.22 -34.86 -15.42
N ILE A 117 0.78 -35.95 -15.95
CA ILE A 117 2.20 -36.08 -16.29
C ILE A 117 2.63 -35.04 -17.35
N ASN A 118 1.73 -34.66 -18.25
CA ASN A 118 2.03 -33.70 -19.34
C ASN A 118 2.36 -32.29 -18.84
N LYS A 119 1.90 -31.93 -17.63
CA LYS A 119 2.20 -30.63 -17.02
C LYS A 119 3.57 -30.60 -16.36
N ILE A 120 4.20 -31.76 -16.16
CA ILE A 120 5.47 -31.89 -15.47
C ILE A 120 6.60 -31.82 -16.48
N THR A 121 7.20 -30.63 -16.62
CA THR A 121 8.45 -30.46 -17.37
C THR A 121 9.66 -30.51 -16.44
N PRO A 122 10.86 -30.89 -16.93
CA PRO A 122 12.09 -30.72 -16.18
C PRO A 122 12.23 -29.27 -15.70
N SER A 123 12.69 -29.09 -14.46
CA SER A 123 12.80 -27.82 -13.74
C SER A 123 11.48 -27.22 -13.23
N THR A 124 10.36 -27.94 -13.30
CA THR A 124 9.11 -27.52 -12.64
C THR A 124 9.25 -27.63 -11.12
N ARG A 125 8.73 -26.65 -10.39
CA ARG A 125 8.66 -26.69 -8.91
C ARG A 125 7.44 -27.48 -8.49
N VAL A 126 7.62 -28.38 -7.54
CA VAL A 126 6.58 -29.29 -7.05
C VAL A 126 6.60 -29.35 -5.53
N ALA A 127 5.45 -29.61 -4.93
CA ALA A 127 5.30 -29.81 -3.50
C ALA A 127 5.10 -31.30 -3.21
N LEU A 128 5.91 -31.81 -2.29
CA LEU A 128 5.89 -33.18 -1.81
C LEU A 128 5.28 -33.20 -0.41
N ARG A 129 4.42 -34.18 -0.14
CA ARG A 129 3.86 -34.37 1.20
C ARG A 129 4.97 -34.73 2.20
N ASN A 130 4.86 -34.25 3.45
CA ASN A 130 5.88 -34.42 4.48
C ASN A 130 6.07 -35.88 4.94
N ASP A 131 4.99 -36.67 4.95
CA ASP A 131 4.96 -38.05 5.44
C ASP A 131 5.51 -39.08 4.44
N SER A 132 5.24 -38.88 3.16
CA SER A 132 5.32 -39.90 2.12
C SER A 132 6.12 -39.45 0.89
N TYR A 133 6.56 -38.18 0.86
CA TYR A 133 7.23 -37.55 -0.27
C TYR A 133 6.47 -37.70 -1.61
N VAL A 134 5.16 -37.95 -1.57
CA VAL A 134 4.32 -38.05 -2.76
C VAL A 134 4.10 -36.65 -3.31
N LEU A 135 4.23 -36.53 -4.63
CA LEU A 135 3.98 -35.29 -5.35
C LEU A 135 2.47 -35.05 -5.41
N HIS A 136 1.98 -34.09 -4.62
CA HIS A 136 0.54 -33.78 -4.51
C HIS A 136 0.15 -32.46 -5.18
N LEU A 137 1.09 -31.53 -5.40
CA LEU A 137 0.81 -30.23 -5.99
C LEU A 137 1.97 -29.74 -6.87
N VAL A 138 1.63 -29.19 -8.04
CA VAL A 138 2.58 -28.46 -8.89
C VAL A 138 2.56 -26.99 -8.47
N LEU A 139 3.71 -26.44 -8.11
CA LEU A 139 3.82 -25.06 -7.68
C LEU A 139 4.06 -24.13 -8.88
N PRO A 140 3.54 -22.89 -8.85
CA PRO A 140 3.87 -21.90 -9.87
C PRO A 140 5.38 -21.62 -9.87
N SER A 141 5.88 -21.22 -11.05
CA SER A 141 7.29 -20.83 -11.22
C SER A 141 7.64 -19.71 -10.23
N LYS A 142 8.80 -19.86 -9.58
CA LYS A 142 9.33 -18.80 -8.70
C LYS A 142 9.67 -17.60 -9.58
N VAL A 143 9.03 -16.48 -9.33
CA VAL A 143 9.46 -15.17 -9.84
C VAL A 143 10.11 -14.45 -8.67
N ASP A 144 11.31 -13.90 -8.87
CA ASP A 144 12.00 -13.16 -7.84
C ASP A 144 11.15 -11.93 -7.42
N PRO A 145 11.09 -11.60 -6.12
CA PRO A 145 10.30 -10.47 -5.63
C PRO A 145 10.68 -9.14 -6.29
N LEU A 146 11.95 -9.00 -6.69
CA LEU A 146 12.46 -7.84 -7.42
C LEU A 146 11.75 -7.66 -8.77
N VAL A 147 11.51 -8.76 -9.49
CA VAL A 147 10.79 -8.73 -10.78
C VAL A 147 9.31 -8.40 -10.53
N ASN A 148 8.71 -8.91 -9.45
CA ASN A 148 7.33 -8.53 -9.08
C ASN A 148 7.19 -7.03 -8.77
N LEU A 149 8.21 -6.39 -8.19
CA LEU A 149 8.22 -4.95 -7.97
C LEU A 149 8.28 -4.14 -9.29
N MET A 150 8.79 -4.73 -10.37
CA MET A 150 8.83 -4.10 -11.70
C MET A 150 7.45 -4.10 -12.39
N LYS A 151 6.49 -4.90 -11.89
CA LYS A 151 5.10 -4.87 -12.36
C LYS A 151 4.41 -3.64 -11.79
N VAL A 152 3.95 -2.76 -12.69
CA VAL A 152 3.17 -1.60 -12.30
C VAL A 152 1.70 -2.00 -12.31
N GLU A 153 1.13 -2.30 -11.15
CA GLU A 153 -0.27 -2.76 -11.03
C GLU A 153 -1.31 -1.68 -11.40
N LYS A 154 -0.94 -0.39 -11.30
CA LYS A 154 -1.75 0.71 -11.81
C LYS A 154 -0.86 1.70 -12.55
N VAL A 155 -0.93 1.67 -13.88
CA VAL A 155 -0.30 2.69 -14.71
C VAL A 155 -0.95 4.03 -14.34
N PRO A 156 -0.18 5.09 -14.03
CA PRO A 156 -0.77 6.40 -13.76
C PRO A 156 -1.53 6.88 -15.00
N ASP A 157 -2.76 7.36 -14.80
CA ASP A 157 -3.66 7.87 -15.84
C ASP A 157 -2.98 8.97 -16.66
N SER A 158 -2.36 8.56 -17.75
CA SER A 158 -1.73 9.43 -18.73
C SER A 158 -2.43 9.16 -20.05
N THR A 159 -3.19 10.13 -20.51
CA THR A 159 -3.86 10.05 -21.81
C THR A 159 -3.00 10.72 -22.88
N TYR A 160 -3.26 10.41 -24.15
CA TYR A 160 -2.59 11.08 -25.26
C TYR A 160 -2.78 12.60 -25.24
N ASP A 161 -3.89 13.10 -24.70
CA ASP A 161 -4.18 14.54 -24.56
C ASP A 161 -3.19 15.29 -23.64
N MET A 162 -2.45 14.57 -22.81
CA MET A 162 -1.40 15.14 -21.96
C MET A 162 -0.05 15.26 -22.67
N ILE A 163 0.06 14.81 -23.92
CA ILE A 163 1.28 14.84 -24.73
C ILE A 163 1.07 15.84 -25.87
N GLY A 164 1.90 16.88 -25.93
CA GLY A 164 1.81 17.92 -26.96
C GLY A 164 2.76 17.70 -28.14
N GLY A 165 2.26 17.90 -29.36
CA GLY A 165 3.03 18.08 -30.58
C GLY A 165 3.73 16.85 -31.19
N LEU A 166 3.59 15.66 -30.61
CA LEU A 166 4.23 14.42 -31.07
C LEU A 166 3.26 13.52 -31.85
N ASP A 167 2.42 14.11 -32.70
CA ASP A 167 1.30 13.39 -33.35
C ASP A 167 1.77 12.29 -34.29
N GLN A 168 2.87 12.52 -35.03
CA GLN A 168 3.46 11.53 -35.92
C GLN A 168 3.99 10.32 -35.13
N GLN A 169 4.74 10.57 -34.06
CA GLN A 169 5.29 9.52 -33.20
C GLN A 169 4.17 8.76 -32.48
N ILE A 170 3.12 9.44 -32.04
CA ILE A 170 1.93 8.81 -31.45
C ILE A 170 1.28 7.88 -32.47
N LYS A 171 1.09 8.32 -33.72
CA LYS A 171 0.49 7.50 -34.78
C LYS A 171 1.32 6.24 -35.04
N GLU A 172 2.64 6.38 -35.19
CA GLU A 172 3.54 5.24 -35.41
C GLU A 172 3.48 4.22 -34.25
N ILE A 173 3.47 4.67 -33.00
CA ILE A 173 3.35 3.75 -31.86
C ILE A 173 1.96 3.08 -31.81
N LYS A 174 0.89 3.81 -32.11
CA LYS A 174 -0.47 3.25 -32.15
C LYS A 174 -0.59 2.14 -33.17
N GLU A 175 -0.04 2.32 -34.37
CA GLU A 175 -0.03 1.30 -35.42
C GLU A 175 0.76 0.06 -35.02
N VAL A 176 1.82 0.22 -34.22
CA VAL A 176 2.71 -0.89 -33.84
C VAL A 176 2.25 -1.63 -32.59
N ILE A 177 1.61 -0.94 -31.64
CA ILE A 177 1.23 -1.53 -30.35
C ILE A 177 -0.27 -1.71 -30.22
N GLU A 178 -1.08 -0.68 -30.50
CA GLU A 178 -2.53 -0.79 -30.34
C GLU A 178 -3.14 -1.71 -31.41
N LEU A 179 -2.74 -1.56 -32.67
CA LEU A 179 -3.34 -2.30 -33.78
C LEU A 179 -3.17 -3.83 -33.63
N PRO A 180 -1.97 -4.37 -33.30
CA PRO A 180 -1.82 -5.82 -33.14
C PRO A 180 -2.51 -6.39 -31.90
N ILE A 181 -2.70 -5.58 -30.85
CA ILE A 181 -3.37 -6.00 -29.62
C ILE A 181 -4.90 -6.01 -29.80
N LYS A 182 -5.45 -4.98 -30.46
CA LYS A 182 -6.90 -4.82 -30.68
C LYS A 182 -7.41 -5.69 -31.84
N HIS A 183 -6.66 -5.77 -32.93
CA HIS A 183 -7.10 -6.42 -34.17
C HIS A 183 -6.02 -7.35 -34.75
N PRO A 184 -5.71 -8.49 -34.10
CA PRO A 184 -4.74 -9.45 -34.61
C PRO A 184 -5.17 -10.09 -35.95
N GLU A 185 -6.49 -10.24 -36.18
CA GLU A 185 -7.07 -10.83 -37.40
C GLU A 185 -6.65 -10.09 -38.68
N LEU A 186 -6.43 -8.77 -38.60
CA LEU A 186 -5.95 -7.98 -39.74
C LEU A 186 -4.55 -8.42 -40.19
N PHE A 187 -3.69 -8.81 -39.24
CA PHE A 187 -2.33 -9.29 -39.55
C PHE A 187 -2.34 -10.71 -40.10
N GLU A 188 -3.21 -11.57 -39.56
CA GLU A 188 -3.36 -12.97 -40.01
C GLU A 188 -3.95 -13.04 -41.43
N SER A 189 -4.98 -12.24 -41.73
CA SER A 189 -5.58 -12.15 -43.06
C SER A 189 -4.64 -11.58 -44.12
N LEU A 190 -3.79 -10.62 -43.75
CA LEU A 190 -2.75 -10.07 -44.62
C LEU A 190 -1.51 -10.97 -44.74
N GLY A 191 -1.35 -11.95 -43.84
CA GLY A 191 -0.17 -12.84 -43.82
C GLY A 191 1.13 -12.12 -43.44
N ILE A 192 1.06 -10.96 -42.79
CA ILE A 192 2.23 -10.18 -42.38
C ILE A 192 2.63 -10.48 -40.94
N ALA A 193 3.93 -10.59 -40.67
CA ALA A 193 4.42 -10.77 -39.31
C ALA A 193 4.15 -9.52 -38.47
N GLN A 194 3.66 -9.71 -37.24
CA GLN A 194 3.47 -8.61 -36.31
C GLN A 194 4.84 -8.06 -35.86
N PRO A 195 4.98 -6.72 -35.75
CA PRO A 195 6.19 -6.13 -35.17
C PRO A 195 6.33 -6.55 -33.71
N LYS A 196 7.55 -6.94 -33.33
CA LYS A 196 7.89 -7.46 -31.99
C LYS A 196 8.34 -6.36 -31.03
N GLY A 197 9.10 -5.39 -31.54
CA GLY A 197 9.75 -4.38 -30.70
C GLY A 197 9.83 -2.99 -31.33
N VAL A 198 9.78 -1.97 -30.47
CA VAL A 198 9.92 -0.55 -30.81
C VAL A 198 11.04 0.08 -30.01
N LEU A 199 11.92 0.83 -30.68
CA LEU A 199 12.97 1.63 -30.07
C LEU A 199 12.64 3.12 -30.17
N LEU A 200 12.50 3.78 -29.02
CA LEU A 200 12.32 5.21 -28.87
C LEU A 200 13.68 5.86 -28.61
N TYR A 201 14.12 6.77 -29.49
CA TYR A 201 15.40 7.46 -29.32
C TYR A 201 15.31 8.98 -29.48
N GLY A 202 16.29 9.71 -28.95
CA GLY A 202 16.42 11.16 -29.09
C GLY A 202 16.87 11.86 -27.81
N PRO A 203 16.97 13.19 -27.78
CA PRO A 203 17.42 13.92 -26.59
C PRO A 203 16.53 13.67 -25.36
N PRO A 204 17.12 13.75 -24.15
CA PRO A 204 16.38 13.59 -22.90
C PRO A 204 15.35 14.72 -22.72
N GLY A 205 14.26 14.45 -22.00
CA GLY A 205 13.23 15.46 -21.72
C GLY A 205 12.20 15.67 -22.84
N THR A 206 12.23 14.86 -23.90
CA THR A 206 11.24 14.84 -25.01
C THR A 206 10.01 13.98 -24.72
N GLY A 207 9.90 13.35 -23.55
CA GLY A 207 8.68 12.65 -23.14
C GLY A 207 8.57 11.17 -23.56
N LYS A 208 9.68 10.49 -23.93
CA LYS A 208 9.68 9.05 -24.30
C LYS A 208 8.98 8.17 -23.27
N THR A 209 9.34 8.33 -21.99
CA THR A 209 8.75 7.59 -20.86
C THR A 209 7.26 7.95 -20.65
N LEU A 210 6.85 9.19 -20.95
CA LEU A 210 5.45 9.61 -20.84
C LEU A 210 4.60 8.96 -21.93
N LEU A 211 5.11 8.88 -23.16
CA LEU A 211 4.40 8.25 -24.26
C LEU A 211 4.19 6.75 -24.03
N ALA A 212 5.22 6.04 -23.55
CA ALA A 212 5.10 4.62 -23.22
C ALA A 212 4.04 4.35 -22.15
N ARG A 213 3.94 5.22 -21.13
CA ARG A 213 2.89 5.12 -20.10
C ARG A 213 1.49 5.37 -20.66
N ALA A 214 1.35 6.35 -21.55
CA ALA A 214 0.06 6.66 -22.15
C ALA A 214 -0.47 5.52 -23.04
N VAL A 215 0.43 4.86 -23.77
CA VAL A 215 0.09 3.69 -24.58
C VAL A 215 -0.36 2.52 -23.71
N ALA A 216 0.31 2.29 -22.58
CA ALA A 216 -0.08 1.23 -21.65
C ALA A 216 -1.48 1.46 -21.05
N HIS A 217 -1.81 2.72 -20.72
CA HIS A 217 -3.14 3.07 -20.25
C HIS A 217 -4.23 2.91 -21.32
N HIS A 218 -3.94 3.24 -22.58
CA HIS A 218 -4.93 3.09 -23.67
C HIS A 218 -5.14 1.65 -24.16
N THR A 219 -4.23 0.74 -23.81
CA THR A 219 -4.28 -0.67 -24.23
C THR A 219 -4.76 -1.61 -23.13
N ASP A 220 -5.00 -1.12 -21.91
CA ASP A 220 -5.39 -1.91 -20.72
C ASP A 220 -4.53 -3.18 -20.53
N CYS A 221 -3.23 -3.07 -20.88
CA CYS A 221 -2.28 -4.19 -20.80
C CYS A 221 -1.45 -4.13 -19.53
N THR A 222 -0.94 -5.27 -19.08
CA THR A 222 -0.01 -5.32 -17.95
C THR A 222 1.28 -4.57 -18.33
N PHE A 223 1.59 -3.49 -17.62
CA PHE A 223 2.78 -2.69 -17.87
C PHE A 223 3.92 -3.09 -16.92
N ILE A 224 5.01 -3.57 -17.50
CA ILE A 224 6.20 -3.97 -16.77
C ILE A 224 7.29 -2.94 -17.09
N ARG A 225 7.68 -2.14 -16.09
CA ARG A 225 8.73 -1.13 -16.24
C ARG A 225 10.03 -1.68 -15.68
N VAL A 226 11.06 -1.71 -16.51
CA VAL A 226 12.42 -2.10 -16.13
C VAL A 226 13.37 -0.97 -16.49
N SER A 227 14.27 -0.61 -15.58
CA SER A 227 15.40 0.25 -15.93
C SER A 227 16.60 -0.60 -16.37
N GLY A 228 17.30 -0.23 -17.43
CA GLY A 228 18.52 -0.91 -17.89
C GLY A 228 19.57 -0.99 -16.77
N SER A 229 19.65 0.02 -15.91
CA SER A 229 20.53 0.01 -14.74
C SER A 229 20.16 -1.01 -13.66
N GLU A 230 18.89 -1.43 -13.56
CA GLU A 230 18.45 -2.43 -12.58
C GLU A 230 18.89 -3.85 -12.97
N LEU A 231 19.13 -4.07 -14.26
CA LEU A 231 19.57 -5.36 -14.81
C LEU A 231 21.05 -5.64 -14.57
N VAL A 232 21.84 -4.62 -14.22
CA VAL A 232 23.27 -4.74 -13.92
C VAL A 232 23.44 -5.11 -12.46
N GLN A 233 23.94 -6.32 -12.18
CA GLN A 233 24.11 -6.83 -10.82
C GLN A 233 25.56 -7.16 -10.51
N LYS A 234 25.92 -7.13 -9.23
CA LYS A 234 27.29 -7.47 -8.79
C LYS A 234 27.58 -8.97 -8.91
N TYR A 235 26.55 -9.81 -8.88
CA TYR A 235 26.69 -11.25 -8.93
C TYR A 235 26.60 -11.76 -10.37
N ILE A 236 27.58 -12.59 -10.74
CA ILE A 236 27.68 -13.11 -12.11
C ILE A 236 26.45 -13.95 -12.45
N GLY A 237 25.77 -13.59 -13.53
CA GLY A 237 24.63 -14.35 -14.06
C GLY A 237 23.28 -14.04 -13.39
N GLU A 238 23.25 -13.16 -12.38
CA GLU A 238 22.01 -12.70 -11.77
C GLU A 238 21.20 -11.84 -12.76
N GLY A 239 21.85 -10.93 -13.48
CA GLY A 239 21.21 -10.14 -14.56
C GLY A 239 20.55 -11.02 -15.62
N SER A 240 21.25 -12.03 -16.12
CA SER A 240 20.70 -12.99 -17.10
C SER A 240 19.50 -13.78 -16.53
N ARG A 241 19.55 -14.16 -15.24
CA ARG A 241 18.42 -14.84 -14.58
C ARG A 241 17.20 -13.93 -14.48
N MET A 242 17.39 -12.67 -14.08
CA MET A 242 16.30 -11.68 -14.00
C MET A 242 15.63 -11.45 -15.35
N VAL A 243 16.41 -11.36 -16.44
CA VAL A 243 15.84 -11.22 -17.79
C VAL A 243 14.94 -12.42 -18.13
N ARG A 244 15.35 -13.65 -17.83
CA ARG A 244 14.51 -14.84 -18.05
C ARG A 244 13.22 -14.79 -17.25
N GLU A 245 13.32 -14.48 -15.96
CA GLU A 245 12.17 -14.40 -15.07
C GLU A 245 11.20 -13.28 -15.48
N LEU A 246 11.71 -12.14 -15.95
CA LEU A 246 10.93 -11.04 -16.51
C LEU A 246 10.04 -11.51 -17.67
N PHE A 247 10.61 -12.26 -18.63
CA PHE A 247 9.85 -12.77 -19.77
C PHE A 247 8.90 -13.91 -19.39
N VAL A 248 9.21 -14.71 -18.36
CA VAL A 248 8.27 -15.71 -17.83
C VAL A 248 7.08 -15.03 -17.16
N MET A 249 7.34 -13.98 -16.38
CA MET A 249 6.30 -13.18 -15.72
C MET A 249 5.44 -12.40 -16.73
N ALA A 250 6.04 -11.84 -17.78
CA ALA A 250 5.30 -11.20 -18.86
C ALA A 250 4.38 -12.20 -19.58
N ARG A 251 4.84 -13.44 -19.82
CA ARG A 251 4.05 -14.52 -20.41
C ARG A 251 2.85 -14.93 -19.56
N SER A 252 3.01 -15.00 -18.23
CA SER A 252 1.87 -15.32 -17.35
C SER A 252 0.83 -14.21 -17.25
N HIS A 253 1.19 -12.98 -17.65
CA HIS A 253 0.31 -11.81 -17.59
C HIS A 253 -0.04 -11.23 -18.98
N ALA A 254 -0.02 -12.07 -20.03
CA ALA A 254 -0.35 -11.64 -21.39
C ALA A 254 -1.84 -11.21 -21.49
N PRO A 255 -2.17 -10.08 -22.16
CA PRO A 255 -1.30 -9.19 -22.93
C PRO A 255 -0.47 -8.24 -22.03
N SER A 256 0.82 -8.12 -22.34
CA SER A 256 1.76 -7.34 -21.52
C SER A 256 2.73 -6.51 -22.38
N ILE A 257 3.07 -5.34 -21.88
CA ILE A 257 4.05 -4.44 -22.49
C ILE A 257 5.26 -4.34 -21.55
N ILE A 258 6.44 -4.70 -22.07
CA ILE A 258 7.70 -4.56 -21.35
C ILE A 258 8.35 -3.25 -21.81
N PHE A 259 8.49 -2.29 -20.89
CA PHE A 259 9.15 -1.02 -21.13
C PHE A 259 10.54 -1.01 -20.48
N MET A 260 11.58 -0.99 -21.30
CA MET A 260 12.97 -0.89 -20.89
C MET A 260 13.47 0.54 -21.09
N ASP A 261 13.71 1.24 -19.99
CA ASP A 261 14.29 2.59 -19.98
C ASP A 261 15.82 2.51 -19.90
N GLU A 262 16.54 3.50 -20.44
CA GLU A 262 18.02 3.58 -20.33
C GLU A 262 18.74 2.29 -20.78
N ILE A 263 18.32 1.74 -21.93
CA ILE A 263 18.89 0.52 -22.49
C ILE A 263 20.38 0.67 -22.87
N ASP A 264 20.87 1.89 -23.00
CA ASP A 264 22.29 2.21 -23.19
C ASP A 264 23.19 1.76 -22.02
N SER A 265 22.61 1.55 -20.82
CA SER A 265 23.34 1.00 -19.67
C SER A 265 23.81 -0.43 -19.88
N ILE A 266 23.07 -1.23 -20.66
CA ILE A 266 23.38 -2.64 -20.95
C ILE A 266 23.72 -2.92 -22.41
N GLY A 267 23.33 -2.02 -23.31
CA GLY A 267 23.43 -2.18 -24.76
C GLY A 267 24.67 -1.55 -25.38
N SER A 268 25.67 -1.14 -24.59
CA SER A 268 26.86 -0.45 -25.11
C SER A 268 27.68 -1.35 -26.02
N ALA A 269 27.92 -0.88 -27.25
CA ALA A 269 28.79 -1.54 -28.21
C ALA A 269 30.21 -1.64 -27.64
N ARG A 270 30.80 -2.83 -27.81
CA ARG A 270 32.16 -3.18 -27.38
C ARG A 270 33.18 -2.16 -27.90
N MET A 271 33.80 -1.41 -27.01
CA MET A 271 35.10 -0.78 -27.31
C MET A 271 36.17 -1.84 -27.08
N GLU A 272 36.97 -2.14 -28.11
CA GLU A 272 38.08 -3.12 -28.12
C GLU A 272 39.24 -2.82 -27.14
N SER A 273 39.04 -1.94 -26.17
CA SER A 273 40.06 -1.54 -25.20
C SER A 273 40.04 -2.48 -24.00
N GLY A 274 40.91 -3.50 -24.02
CA GLY A 274 41.01 -4.50 -22.95
C GLY A 274 41.24 -3.90 -21.55
N SER A 275 40.23 -3.96 -20.69
CA SER A 275 40.38 -4.03 -19.23
C SER A 275 39.04 -4.20 -18.53
N GLY A 276 38.84 -5.35 -17.85
CA GLY A 276 37.86 -5.48 -16.77
C GLY A 276 36.85 -6.62 -16.93
N ASN A 277 36.91 -7.59 -16.02
CA ASN A 277 35.90 -8.66 -15.86
C ASN A 277 34.45 -8.15 -15.69
N GLY A 278 34.23 -6.89 -15.32
CA GLY A 278 32.90 -6.31 -15.09
C GLY A 278 32.07 -6.14 -16.36
N ASP A 279 32.69 -5.82 -17.50
CA ASP A 279 31.96 -5.59 -18.76
C ASP A 279 31.38 -6.89 -19.34
N SER A 280 31.96 -8.04 -18.95
CA SER A 280 31.50 -9.36 -19.38
C SER A 280 30.13 -9.76 -18.80
N GLU A 281 29.74 -9.24 -17.63
CA GLU A 281 28.46 -9.54 -16.99
C GLU A 281 27.31 -8.80 -17.69
N VAL A 282 27.51 -7.51 -17.96
CA VAL A 282 26.58 -6.66 -18.73
C VAL A 282 26.34 -7.25 -20.13
N GLN A 283 27.41 -7.63 -20.82
CA GLN A 283 27.32 -8.27 -22.14
C GLN A 283 26.55 -9.58 -22.09
N ARG A 284 26.74 -10.39 -21.05
CA ARG A 284 26.00 -11.66 -20.89
C ARG A 284 24.50 -11.41 -20.69
N THR A 285 24.14 -10.41 -19.91
CA THR A 285 22.74 -9.99 -19.72
C THR A 285 22.13 -9.45 -21.02
N MET A 286 22.88 -8.68 -21.81
CA MET A 286 22.46 -8.23 -23.15
C MET A 286 22.25 -9.40 -24.11
N LEU A 287 23.18 -10.35 -24.18
CA LEU A 287 23.04 -11.54 -25.04
C LEU A 287 21.84 -12.38 -24.64
N GLU A 288 21.57 -12.52 -23.34
CA GLU A 288 20.37 -13.21 -22.87
C GLU A 288 19.09 -12.47 -23.29
N LEU A 289 19.06 -11.13 -23.18
CA LEU A 289 17.94 -10.32 -23.68
C LEU A 289 17.72 -10.55 -25.18
N LEU A 290 18.80 -10.57 -25.98
CA LEU A 290 18.73 -10.86 -27.41
C LEU A 290 18.18 -12.26 -27.70
N ASN A 291 18.62 -13.27 -26.96
CA ASN A 291 18.13 -14.65 -27.10
C ASN A 291 16.63 -14.74 -26.77
N GLN A 292 16.18 -14.04 -25.73
CA GLN A 292 14.75 -13.98 -25.40
C GLN A 292 13.95 -13.26 -26.50
N LEU A 293 14.48 -12.19 -27.09
CA LEU A 293 13.87 -11.44 -28.21
C LEU A 293 13.77 -12.25 -29.52
N ASP A 294 14.76 -13.09 -29.81
CA ASP A 294 14.76 -13.97 -30.98
C ASP A 294 13.85 -15.19 -30.78
N GLY A 295 13.82 -15.74 -29.57
CA GLY A 295 13.02 -16.91 -29.18
C GLY A 295 11.50 -16.67 -29.12
N PHE A 296 11.03 -15.48 -29.50
CA PHE A 296 9.60 -15.18 -29.58
C PHE A 296 8.93 -15.91 -30.75
N GLU A 297 8.06 -16.85 -30.43
CA GLU A 297 6.96 -17.23 -31.32
C GLU A 297 6.04 -16.03 -31.54
N ALA A 298 5.66 -15.77 -32.79
CA ALA A 298 4.84 -14.63 -33.19
C ALA A 298 3.42 -14.62 -32.55
N SER A 299 3.03 -15.72 -31.90
CA SER A 299 1.73 -15.88 -31.22
C SER A 299 1.67 -15.20 -29.84
N ASN A 300 2.81 -14.83 -29.24
CA ASN A 300 2.80 -14.26 -27.88
C ASN A 300 2.42 -12.78 -27.92
N LYS A 301 1.32 -12.42 -27.23
CA LYS A 301 0.77 -11.05 -27.09
C LYS A 301 1.64 -10.12 -26.23
N ILE A 302 2.95 -10.22 -26.35
CA ILE A 302 3.94 -9.45 -25.60
C ILE A 302 4.61 -8.48 -26.57
N LYS A 303 4.67 -7.20 -26.18
CA LYS A 303 5.36 -6.15 -26.95
C LYS A 303 6.48 -5.55 -26.12
N VAL A 304 7.62 -5.30 -26.76
CA VAL A 304 8.79 -4.71 -26.10
C VAL A 304 8.99 -3.27 -26.58
N LEU A 305 8.99 -2.33 -25.64
CA LEU A 305 9.34 -0.93 -25.85
C LEU A 305 10.70 -0.66 -25.21
N MET A 306 11.63 -0.12 -25.98
CA MET A 306 12.94 0.29 -25.49
C MET A 306 13.09 1.80 -25.63
N ALA A 307 13.68 2.46 -24.65
CA ALA A 307 14.01 3.88 -24.72
C ALA A 307 15.52 4.10 -24.53
N THR A 308 16.10 4.91 -25.39
CA THR A 308 17.50 5.37 -25.29
C THR A 308 17.59 6.87 -25.53
N ASN A 309 18.58 7.52 -24.91
CA ASN A 309 18.93 8.89 -25.26
C ASN A 309 19.98 8.95 -26.38
N ARG A 310 20.73 7.86 -26.57
CA ARG A 310 21.91 7.77 -27.44
C ARG A 310 21.85 6.49 -28.26
N ILE A 311 21.47 6.62 -29.53
CA ILE A 311 21.42 5.48 -30.46
C ILE A 311 22.82 5.10 -30.97
N ASP A 312 23.80 6.00 -30.89
CA ASP A 312 25.19 5.83 -31.35
C ASP A 312 25.99 4.81 -30.53
N ILE A 313 25.67 4.65 -29.24
CA ILE A 313 26.35 3.71 -28.35
C ILE A 313 25.77 2.30 -28.45
N LEU A 314 24.56 2.14 -28.97
CA LEU A 314 23.88 0.84 -28.95
C LEU A 314 24.53 -0.17 -29.91
N ASP A 315 24.59 -1.42 -29.47
CA ASP A 315 25.04 -2.54 -30.29
C ASP A 315 24.12 -2.70 -31.53
N GLN A 316 24.75 -2.83 -32.69
CA GLN A 316 24.07 -3.11 -33.96
C GLN A 316 23.29 -4.43 -33.92
N ALA A 317 23.68 -5.37 -33.04
CA ALA A 317 22.95 -6.61 -32.83
C ALA A 317 21.50 -6.37 -32.39
N LEU A 318 21.22 -5.35 -31.56
CA LEU A 318 19.86 -5.00 -31.15
C LEU A 318 19.06 -4.37 -32.30
N LEU A 319 19.75 -3.65 -33.19
CA LEU A 319 19.15 -2.88 -34.28
C LEU A 319 18.78 -3.71 -35.52
N ARG A 320 19.08 -5.01 -35.51
CA ARG A 320 18.80 -5.92 -36.62
C ARG A 320 17.28 -6.17 -36.76
N PRO A 321 16.73 -6.13 -37.99
CA PRO A 321 15.32 -6.44 -38.22
C PRO A 321 14.97 -7.86 -37.74
N GLY A 322 13.80 -8.02 -37.11
CA GLY A 322 13.38 -9.25 -36.42
C GLY A 322 13.47 -9.18 -34.89
N ARG A 323 14.20 -8.19 -34.34
CA ARG A 323 14.28 -7.88 -32.90
C ARG A 323 13.62 -6.54 -32.60
N ILE A 324 14.19 -5.48 -33.18
CA ILE A 324 13.65 -4.11 -33.14
C ILE A 324 13.22 -3.76 -34.55
N ASP A 325 11.91 -3.76 -34.79
CA ASP A 325 11.36 -3.58 -36.13
C ASP A 325 11.12 -2.10 -36.44
N ARG A 326 10.83 -1.28 -35.42
CA ARG A 326 10.54 0.15 -35.58
C ARG A 326 11.42 1.00 -34.70
N LYS A 327 11.97 2.07 -35.29
CA LYS A 327 12.82 3.06 -34.62
C LYS A 327 12.13 4.41 -34.76
N ILE A 328 11.76 5.00 -33.64
CA ILE A 328 10.97 6.24 -33.59
C ILE A 328 11.84 7.32 -32.99
N GLU A 329 12.08 8.36 -33.78
CA GLU A 329 12.85 9.53 -33.37
C GLU A 329 11.97 10.57 -32.68
N PHE A 330 12.47 11.07 -31.55
CA PHE A 330 11.88 12.19 -30.83
C PHE A 330 12.70 13.45 -31.11
N PRO A 331 12.28 14.30 -32.04
CA PRO A 331 12.94 15.58 -32.26
C PRO A 331 12.68 16.52 -31.07
N ASN A 332 13.44 17.62 -31.02
CA ASN A 332 13.11 18.74 -30.14
C ASN A 332 11.78 19.38 -30.55
N PRO A 333 10.98 19.90 -29.61
CA PRO A 333 9.66 20.43 -29.91
C PRO A 333 9.72 21.70 -30.76
N ASN A 334 8.88 21.75 -31.81
CA ASN A 334 8.64 22.92 -32.65
C ASN A 334 7.90 24.02 -31.88
N GLU A 335 7.86 25.25 -32.39
CA GLU A 335 7.17 26.39 -31.76
C GLU A 335 5.71 26.08 -31.39
N ASP A 336 4.96 25.47 -32.32
CA ASP A 336 3.58 25.04 -32.07
C ASP A 336 3.52 23.95 -30.99
N SER A 337 4.39 22.94 -31.06
CA SER A 337 4.50 21.89 -30.05
C SER A 337 4.84 22.46 -28.66
N ARG A 338 5.70 23.48 -28.58
CA ARG A 338 6.03 24.17 -27.33
C ARG A 338 4.81 24.89 -26.76
N CYS A 339 4.03 25.56 -27.61
CA CYS A 339 2.78 26.20 -27.21
C CYS A 339 1.79 25.18 -26.65
N ASP A 340 1.64 24.01 -27.29
CA ASP A 340 0.74 22.95 -26.82
C ASP A 340 1.19 22.37 -25.48
N ILE A 341 2.48 22.10 -25.30
CA ILE A 341 3.05 21.61 -24.04
C ILE A 341 2.81 22.63 -22.91
N LEU A 342 3.05 23.93 -23.16
CA LEU A 342 2.77 25.00 -22.20
C LEU A 342 1.26 25.07 -21.87
N LYS A 343 0.40 24.89 -22.88
CA LYS A 343 -1.06 24.87 -22.70
C LYS A 343 -1.50 23.71 -21.82
N ILE A 344 -0.94 22.51 -22.02
CA ILE A 344 -1.27 21.32 -21.22
C ILE A 344 -0.85 21.51 -19.75
N HIS A 345 0.38 21.97 -19.51
CA HIS A 345 0.88 22.15 -18.14
C HIS A 345 0.22 23.32 -17.42
N SER A 346 -0.20 24.35 -18.16
CA SER A 346 -0.87 25.52 -17.59
C SER A 346 -2.35 25.27 -17.25
N ARG A 347 -3.01 24.22 -17.78
CA ARG A 347 -4.39 23.81 -17.39
C ARG A 347 -4.55 23.57 -15.88
N LYS A 348 -3.48 23.15 -15.20
CA LYS A 348 -3.50 22.90 -13.74
C LYS A 348 -3.25 24.17 -12.91
N MET A 349 -2.92 25.30 -13.53
CA MET A 349 -2.52 26.54 -12.87
C MET A 349 -3.59 27.62 -13.00
N ASN A 350 -3.69 28.48 -11.99
CA ASN A 350 -4.56 29.65 -12.03
C ASN A 350 -3.88 30.79 -12.81
N LEU A 351 -4.22 30.91 -14.09
CA LEU A 351 -3.72 31.95 -14.99
C LEU A 351 -4.62 33.18 -14.96
N MET A 352 -4.03 34.37 -15.11
CA MET A 352 -4.79 35.57 -15.43
C MET A 352 -5.38 35.48 -16.86
N ARG A 353 -6.54 36.09 -17.09
CA ARG A 353 -7.14 36.15 -18.44
C ARG A 353 -6.26 37.02 -19.35
N GLY A 354 -5.95 36.53 -20.55
CA GLY A 354 -5.19 37.28 -21.57
C GLY A 354 -3.70 36.93 -21.69
N ILE A 355 -3.24 35.79 -21.16
CA ILE A 355 -1.83 35.35 -21.32
C ILE A 355 -1.60 34.78 -22.72
N ASP A 356 -0.68 35.39 -23.45
CA ASP A 356 -0.22 34.92 -24.77
C ASP A 356 0.88 33.86 -24.64
N LEU A 357 0.49 32.59 -24.58
CA LEU A 357 1.44 31.46 -24.52
C LEU A 357 2.32 31.34 -25.77
N LYS A 358 1.84 31.82 -26.94
CA LYS A 358 2.62 31.82 -28.19
C LYS A 358 3.89 32.67 -28.10
N LYS A 359 3.77 33.90 -27.60
CA LYS A 359 4.93 34.81 -27.41
C LYS A 359 5.96 34.23 -26.44
N ILE A 360 5.52 33.49 -25.43
CA ILE A 360 6.41 32.80 -24.49
C ILE A 360 7.12 31.64 -25.19
N ALA A 361 6.40 30.86 -26.02
CA ALA A 361 6.98 29.76 -26.79
C ALA A 361 8.05 30.22 -27.81
N GLU A 362 7.88 31.39 -28.44
CA GLU A 362 8.88 32.02 -29.32
C GLU A 362 10.17 32.37 -28.58
N LYS A 363 10.07 32.87 -27.34
CA LYS A 363 11.24 33.17 -26.49
C LYS A 363 12.02 31.92 -26.06
N MET A 364 11.44 30.72 -26.22
CA MET A 364 11.98 29.46 -25.73
C MET A 364 12.62 28.59 -26.82
N ASN A 365 13.54 29.16 -27.59
CA ASN A 365 14.19 28.44 -28.69
C ASN A 365 15.07 27.29 -28.21
N GLY A 366 14.81 26.10 -28.76
CA GLY A 366 15.55 24.88 -28.45
C GLY A 366 15.20 24.23 -27.11
N ALA A 367 14.17 24.71 -26.41
CA ALA A 367 13.78 24.16 -25.12
C ALA A 367 13.22 22.74 -25.21
N SER A 368 13.57 21.88 -24.26
CA SER A 368 13.00 20.54 -24.14
C SER A 368 11.61 20.53 -23.47
N GLY A 369 10.84 19.45 -23.63
CA GLY A 369 9.56 19.26 -22.95
C GLY A 369 9.67 19.36 -21.42
N ALA A 370 10.76 18.83 -20.86
CA ALA A 370 11.06 18.94 -19.43
C ALA A 370 11.34 20.39 -19.00
N GLU A 371 12.04 21.18 -19.81
CA GLU A 371 12.29 22.60 -19.55
C GLU A 371 11.01 23.43 -19.63
N LEU A 372 10.13 23.18 -20.60
CA LEU A 372 8.82 23.84 -20.69
C LEU A 372 7.98 23.61 -19.43
N LYS A 373 7.98 22.37 -18.92
CA LYS A 373 7.35 22.04 -17.64
C LYS A 373 8.01 22.76 -16.46
N ALA A 374 9.35 22.87 -16.47
CA ALA A 374 10.09 23.59 -15.44
C ALA A 374 9.77 25.09 -15.45
N VAL A 375 9.64 25.71 -16.63
CA VAL A 375 9.23 27.11 -16.78
C VAL A 375 7.84 27.35 -16.18
N CYS A 376 6.86 26.48 -16.48
CA CYS A 376 5.52 26.60 -15.87
C CYS A 376 5.60 26.54 -14.34
N THR A 377 6.39 25.61 -13.81
CA THR A 377 6.54 25.41 -12.36
C THR A 377 7.22 26.61 -11.70
N GLU A 378 8.25 27.17 -12.34
CA GLU A 378 8.94 28.36 -11.87
C GLU A 378 8.07 29.61 -11.93
N ALA A 379 7.24 29.78 -12.96
CA ALA A 379 6.26 30.87 -13.05
C ALA A 379 5.28 30.83 -11.87
N GLY A 380 4.76 29.65 -11.53
CA GLY A 380 3.93 29.47 -10.34
C GLY A 380 4.66 29.79 -9.03
N MET A 381 5.96 29.49 -8.95
CA MET A 381 6.77 29.81 -7.77
C MET A 381 7.07 31.31 -7.63
N PHE A 382 7.18 32.05 -8.73
CA PHE A 382 7.30 33.52 -8.70
C PHE A 382 6.01 34.16 -8.17
N ALA A 383 4.86 33.76 -8.70
CA ALA A 383 3.56 34.21 -8.20
C ALA A 383 3.40 33.90 -6.70
N LEU A 384 3.82 32.71 -6.26
CA LEU A 384 3.74 32.30 -4.86
C LEU A 384 4.65 33.12 -3.93
N ARG A 385 5.87 33.47 -4.35
CA ARG A 385 6.78 34.33 -3.55
C ARG A 385 6.19 35.69 -3.27
N GLU A 386 5.46 36.22 -4.24
CA GLU A 386 4.78 37.51 -4.14
C GLU A 386 3.39 37.40 -3.49
N ARG A 387 3.04 36.20 -2.98
CA ARG A 387 1.75 35.89 -2.35
C ARG A 387 0.55 36.15 -3.25
N ARG A 388 0.73 36.05 -4.57
CA ARG A 388 -0.35 36.14 -5.56
C ARG A 388 -0.95 34.76 -5.81
N VAL A 389 -2.26 34.74 -6.06
CA VAL A 389 -3.02 33.50 -6.39
C VAL A 389 -3.07 33.25 -7.91
N HIS A 390 -2.80 34.29 -8.71
CA HIS A 390 -2.85 34.24 -10.17
C HIS A 390 -1.46 34.47 -10.75
N VAL A 391 -1.09 33.70 -11.76
CA VAL A 391 0.16 33.85 -12.52
C VAL A 391 -0.04 34.89 -13.63
N THR A 392 0.90 35.83 -13.76
CA THR A 392 0.88 36.85 -14.81
C THR A 392 1.83 36.50 -15.95
N GLN A 393 1.76 37.25 -17.07
CA GLN A 393 2.70 37.07 -18.18
C GLN A 393 4.15 37.39 -17.78
N GLU A 394 4.36 38.39 -16.92
CA GLU A 394 5.70 38.76 -16.42
C GLU A 394 6.35 37.62 -15.64
N ASP A 395 5.58 36.87 -14.86
CA ASP A 395 6.07 35.70 -14.12
C ASP A 395 6.62 34.62 -15.06
N PHE A 396 5.97 34.39 -16.21
CA PHE A 396 6.45 33.49 -17.24
C PHE A 396 7.74 33.98 -17.89
N GLU A 397 7.86 35.28 -18.18
CA GLU A 397 9.07 35.85 -18.77
C GLU A 397 10.26 35.76 -17.82
N MET A 398 10.06 36.04 -16.52
CA MET A 398 11.05 35.84 -15.49
C MET A 398 11.45 34.37 -15.34
N ALA A 399 10.48 33.45 -15.44
CA ALA A 399 10.74 32.02 -15.39
C ALA A 399 11.57 31.54 -16.58
N VAL A 400 11.26 31.98 -17.81
CA VAL A 400 12.05 31.68 -19.01
C VAL A 400 13.48 32.17 -18.84
N ALA A 401 13.67 33.42 -18.41
CA ALA A 401 15.01 33.99 -18.20
C ALA A 401 15.82 33.20 -17.16
N LYS A 402 15.18 32.68 -16.11
CA LYS A 402 15.83 31.89 -15.07
C LYS A 402 16.22 30.48 -15.56
N VAL A 403 15.32 29.80 -16.26
CA VAL A 403 15.55 28.43 -16.75
C VAL A 403 16.62 28.43 -17.85
N MET A 404 16.51 29.36 -18.81
CA MET A 404 17.48 29.48 -19.92
C MET A 404 18.89 29.86 -19.45
N LYS A 405 19.03 30.70 -18.41
CA LYS A 405 20.35 31.04 -17.83
C LYS A 405 21.06 29.82 -17.24
N LYS A 406 20.32 28.89 -16.63
CA LYS A 406 20.88 27.65 -16.06
C LYS A 406 21.50 26.77 -17.14
N ASP A 407 20.91 26.72 -18.34
CA ASP A 407 21.43 25.91 -19.44
C ASP A 407 22.67 26.55 -20.08
N THR A 408 22.73 27.88 -20.16
CA THR A 408 23.93 28.59 -20.62
C THR A 408 25.12 28.34 -19.68
N GLU A 409 24.93 28.34 -18.37
CA GLU A 409 25.98 28.04 -17.38
C GLU A 409 26.44 26.58 -17.43
N LYS A 410 25.51 25.61 -17.58
CA LYS A 410 25.82 24.18 -17.74
C LYS A 410 26.55 23.88 -19.05
N ASN A 411 26.11 24.47 -20.17
CA ASN A 411 26.74 24.29 -21.47
C ASN A 411 28.12 24.98 -21.53
N MET A 412 28.29 26.12 -20.86
CA MET A 412 29.58 26.81 -20.75
C MET A 412 30.57 26.04 -19.86
N SER A 413 30.10 25.40 -18.79
CA SER A 413 30.94 24.56 -17.92
C SER A 413 31.35 23.24 -18.59
N LEU A 414 30.47 22.60 -19.36
CA LEU A 414 30.82 21.45 -20.21
C LEU A 414 31.86 21.80 -21.28
N ARG A 415 31.70 22.95 -21.97
CA ARG A 415 32.70 23.45 -22.94
C ARG A 415 34.05 23.78 -22.30
N LYS A 416 34.07 24.32 -21.07
CA LYS A 416 35.32 24.55 -20.32
C LYS A 416 35.97 23.25 -19.86
N LEU A 417 35.19 22.23 -19.54
CA LEU A 417 35.70 20.91 -19.15
C LEU A 417 36.33 20.16 -20.34
N TRP A 418 35.77 20.31 -21.55
CA TRP A 418 36.34 19.75 -22.78
C TRP A 418 37.58 20.50 -23.31
N LYS A 419 37.84 21.74 -22.83
CA LYS A 419 39.04 22.53 -23.18
C LYS A 419 40.25 22.26 -22.27
N ARG A 420 40.34 21.07 -21.65
CA ARG A 420 41.61 20.60 -21.07
C ARG A 420 42.40 19.83 -22.14
N PRO A 421 43.56 20.32 -22.61
CA PRO A 421 44.34 19.59 -23.60
C PRO A 421 44.97 18.34 -22.97
N ARG A 422 44.69 17.17 -23.55
CA ARG A 422 45.49 15.95 -23.38
C ARG A 422 46.78 16.16 -24.17
N GLY A 423 47.92 16.04 -23.48
CA GLY A 423 49.22 16.30 -24.07
C GLY A 423 49.66 15.20 -25.05
N THR A 424 50.23 15.62 -26.17
CA THR A 424 51.24 14.88 -26.96
C THR A 424 52.09 15.89 -27.74
N LYS A 425 53.41 15.64 -27.78
CA LYS A 425 54.46 16.42 -28.45
C LYS A 425 54.33 16.32 -29.99
N ALA A 426 54.52 17.43 -30.71
CA ALA A 426 55.34 17.56 -31.95
C ALA A 426 55.22 18.96 -32.60
N GLU A 427 56.38 19.54 -32.89
CA GLU A 427 56.82 20.58 -33.85
C GLU A 427 55.98 21.79 -34.34
N LYS A 428 56.63 22.97 -34.21
CA LYS A 428 56.88 24.08 -35.17
C LYS A 428 55.71 24.61 -36.01
N ASP A 429 55.32 25.88 -35.85
CA ASP A 429 55.94 27.09 -36.44
C ASP A 429 55.07 28.36 -36.25
N LEU A 430 55.76 29.51 -36.30
CA LEU A 430 55.33 30.88 -36.67
C LEU A 430 54.50 31.80 -35.71
N THR A 431 55.27 32.69 -35.07
CA THR A 431 55.20 34.19 -35.07
C THR A 431 54.02 34.99 -34.47
N VAL A 432 54.38 35.82 -33.46
CA VAL A 432 54.12 37.29 -33.30
C VAL A 432 52.64 37.66 -32.96
N GLU A 433 52.24 38.34 -31.87
CA GLU A 433 52.74 39.56 -31.22
C GLU A 433 52.00 39.84 -29.88
N LYS A 434 52.64 40.60 -28.95
CA LYS A 434 52.10 41.47 -27.85
C LYS A 434 51.23 40.81 -26.76
N GLY A 435 51.43 41.01 -25.45
CA GLY A 435 52.33 41.85 -24.66
C GLY A 435 51.92 41.74 -23.17
N ALA A 436 52.94 41.64 -22.30
CA ALA A 436 53.00 41.97 -20.86
C ALA A 436 51.84 41.59 -19.90
N LEU A 437 52.12 40.80 -18.85
CA LEU A 437 52.71 41.29 -17.58
C LEU A 437 53.08 40.14 -16.61
N LYS A 438 54.21 40.33 -15.94
CA LYS A 438 54.92 39.43 -15.01
C LYS A 438 54.17 39.20 -13.69
N ILE A 439 54.16 37.97 -13.20
CA ILE A 439 54.07 37.63 -11.77
C ILE A 439 55.44 37.09 -11.35
N LYS A 440 56.15 37.82 -10.47
CA LYS A 440 57.33 37.30 -9.77
C LYS A 440 56.86 36.33 -8.69
N ARG A 441 57.41 35.11 -8.72
CA ARG A 441 57.45 34.20 -7.57
C ARG A 441 58.63 34.61 -6.70
N ASP A 442 58.42 34.65 -5.39
CA ASP A 442 59.46 34.29 -4.44
C ASP A 442 58.86 33.26 -3.47
N GLN A 443 59.54 32.11 -3.39
CA GLN A 443 59.36 31.09 -2.37
C GLN A 443 60.28 31.44 -1.21
N LYS A 444 59.80 31.28 0.04
CA LYS A 444 60.54 30.55 1.07
C LYS A 444 59.69 30.30 2.31
N GLU A 445 59.70 29.01 2.68
CA GLU A 445 59.67 28.45 4.03
C GLU A 445 58.46 28.65 4.95
N GLY A 446 57.84 27.52 5.29
CA GLY A 446 57.95 27.04 6.66
C GLY A 446 56.75 27.25 7.57
N ASN A 447 56.17 26.11 7.96
CA ASN A 447 55.35 25.85 9.14
C ASN A 447 53.84 26.12 9.10
N LEU A 448 53.17 24.98 9.20
CA LEU A 448 51.77 24.77 9.48
C LEU A 448 51.50 25.04 10.98
N THR A 449 50.79 26.11 11.28
CA THR A 449 50.16 26.31 12.60
C THR A 449 48.78 26.93 12.37
N VAL A 450 47.72 26.12 12.49
CA VAL A 450 46.34 26.59 12.43
C VAL A 450 45.98 27.17 13.80
N VAL A 451 46.17 28.47 13.96
CA VAL A 451 45.68 29.24 15.10
C VAL A 451 44.25 29.71 14.80
N ARG A 452 43.33 29.37 15.70
CA ARG A 452 41.99 29.96 15.79
C ARG A 452 42.12 31.47 16.02
N ILE A 453 41.42 32.26 15.22
CA ILE A 453 41.17 33.67 15.54
C ILE A 453 39.65 33.87 15.58
N ALA A 454 39.18 34.19 16.78
CA ALA A 454 37.90 34.81 17.05
C ALA A 454 37.96 36.29 16.68
N SER A 455 36.86 36.84 16.21
CA SER A 455 36.62 38.29 16.19
C SER A 455 35.19 38.56 16.61
N ASP A 456 35.09 39.14 17.82
CA ASP A 456 33.94 39.83 18.37
C ASP A 456 33.88 41.29 17.87
N LEU A 457 32.74 41.93 18.20
CA LEU A 457 32.37 43.36 18.18
C LEU A 457 31.61 43.83 16.92
N SER A 458 30.51 44.58 16.98
CA SER A 458 29.60 45.03 18.07
C SER A 458 28.46 45.87 17.45
N GLU A 459 27.25 45.72 18.00
CA GLU A 459 26.21 46.74 18.34
C GLU A 459 26.00 47.99 17.43
N ASN A 460 24.82 48.20 16.79
CA ASN A 460 23.54 48.82 17.27
C ASN A 460 23.27 50.17 16.52
N PRO A 461 22.10 50.85 16.59
CA PRO A 461 20.71 50.44 16.88
C PRO A 461 19.67 51.02 15.87
N CYS A 462 18.43 50.52 15.84
CA CYS A 462 17.29 51.30 15.32
C CYS A 462 16.02 51.13 16.17
N LYS A 463 15.85 52.14 17.03
CA LYS A 463 14.67 52.90 17.48
C LYS A 463 13.26 52.26 17.57
N LYS A 464 12.62 52.70 18.65
CA LYS A 464 11.37 52.36 19.32
C LYS A 464 10.14 53.16 18.82
N PHE A 465 8.98 52.46 18.75
CA PHE A 465 7.57 52.88 19.06
C PHE A 465 6.86 54.00 18.23
N PRO A 466 5.50 54.14 18.24
CA PRO A 466 4.52 53.54 19.16
C PRO A 466 3.21 52.91 18.60
N LEU A 467 2.54 52.23 19.54
CA LEU A 467 1.15 51.75 19.60
C LEU A 467 0.08 52.75 19.12
N LEU A 468 -0.95 52.25 18.43
CA LEU A 468 -2.30 52.85 18.48
C LEU A 468 -3.43 51.81 18.33
N LYS A 469 -4.16 51.65 19.45
CA LYS A 469 -5.60 51.44 19.69
C LYS A 469 -6.50 50.88 18.59
N THR A 470 -7.31 49.89 18.98
CA THR A 470 -8.61 49.50 18.41
C THR A 470 -9.60 50.68 18.40
N PRO A 471 -10.62 50.67 17.49
CA PRO A 471 -11.92 50.06 17.84
C PRO A 471 -12.68 49.40 16.65
N SER A 472 -13.52 48.40 16.96
CA SER A 472 -14.76 48.05 16.22
C SER A 472 -15.92 48.99 16.67
N PRO A 473 -17.13 49.11 16.05
CA PRO A 473 -17.86 48.08 15.27
C PRO A 473 -18.83 48.54 14.12
N SER A 474 -19.43 47.55 13.44
CA SER A 474 -20.81 47.50 12.88
C SER A 474 -21.18 48.13 11.51
N ARG A 475 -21.77 47.29 10.62
CA ARG A 475 -22.96 47.43 9.73
C ARG A 475 -22.85 46.40 8.58
N ARG A 476 -23.65 45.31 8.50
CA ARG A 476 -25.07 45.09 8.10
C ARG A 476 -25.42 45.33 6.62
N PHE A 477 -26.16 44.35 6.06
CA PHE A 477 -26.92 44.22 4.78
C PHE A 477 -26.10 44.00 3.50
N SER A 478 -26.41 43.09 2.55
CA SER A 478 -27.39 41.99 2.40
C SER A 478 -27.05 41.21 1.11
N PRO A 479 -27.50 39.95 0.94
CA PRO A 479 -27.23 39.10 -0.22
C PRO A 479 -28.35 39.16 -1.27
N SER A 480 -28.08 38.77 -2.53
CA SER A 480 -29.13 38.56 -3.54
C SER A 480 -28.92 37.31 -4.40
N SER A 481 -30.04 36.59 -4.59
CA SER A 481 -30.38 35.56 -5.62
C SER A 481 -29.61 34.22 -5.56
N GLN A 482 -30.10 33.12 -4.95
CA GLN A 482 -31.31 32.28 -5.15
C GLN A 482 -31.51 31.64 -6.53
N TYR A 483 -31.38 30.30 -6.59
CA TYR A 483 -32.29 29.33 -7.23
C TYR A 483 -32.16 28.00 -6.43
N HIS A 484 -33.03 27.68 -5.47
CA HIS A 484 -34.35 27.03 -5.53
C HIS A 484 -34.37 25.56 -6.00
N LEU A 485 -34.57 24.65 -5.04
CA LEU A 485 -35.41 23.45 -5.16
C LEU A 485 -36.34 23.37 -3.92
N PRO A 486 -37.54 22.77 -4.03
CA PRO A 486 -38.71 23.14 -3.21
C PRO A 486 -38.98 22.22 -2.02
N ALA A 487 -39.84 22.75 -1.14
CA ALA A 487 -40.19 22.33 0.21
C ALA A 487 -41.44 21.43 0.32
N ARG A 488 -41.57 20.73 1.47
CA ARG A 488 -42.73 20.62 2.41
C ARG A 488 -42.57 19.35 3.27
N SER A 489 -42.95 19.27 4.55
CA SER A 489 -43.66 20.17 5.48
C SER A 489 -43.46 19.71 6.93
N LEU A 490 -43.45 20.68 7.85
CA LEU A 490 -43.24 20.58 9.30
C LEU A 490 -44.37 19.90 10.09
N THR A 491 -44.02 19.25 11.21
CA THR A 491 -44.64 19.48 12.52
C THR A 491 -43.59 19.46 13.64
N SER A 492 -43.77 20.35 14.61
CA SER A 492 -42.88 20.90 15.64
C SER A 492 -42.56 20.01 16.85
N SER A 493 -41.32 20.07 17.37
CA SER A 493 -40.99 20.63 18.71
C SER A 493 -39.52 20.38 19.11
N ASP A 494 -38.74 21.47 19.23
CA ASP A 494 -37.66 21.76 20.19
C ASP A 494 -36.66 20.68 20.63
N SER A 495 -35.39 20.77 20.20
CA SER A 495 -34.28 21.39 20.97
C SER A 495 -32.90 20.94 20.45
N CYS A 496 -32.15 21.90 19.88
CA CYS A 496 -30.67 22.02 19.87
C CYS A 496 -29.79 20.76 19.72
N ASP A 497 -29.71 20.18 18.52
CA ASP A 497 -28.63 19.26 18.13
C ASP A 497 -27.48 20.03 17.45
N SER A 498 -26.29 19.95 18.05
CA SER A 498 -25.03 20.37 17.41
C SER A 498 -24.51 19.21 16.57
N GLU A 499 -24.46 19.42 15.26
CA GLU A 499 -24.11 18.42 14.24
C GLU A 499 -22.77 17.70 14.51
N ASN A 500 -22.86 16.42 14.85
CA ASN A 500 -21.74 15.47 14.79
C ASN A 500 -21.59 14.99 13.34
N MET A 501 -20.59 15.50 12.60
CA MET A 501 -20.11 14.87 11.38
C MET A 501 -19.30 13.62 11.73
N ALA A 502 -19.96 12.46 11.73
CA ALA A 502 -19.33 11.16 11.94
C ALA A 502 -18.56 10.69 10.69
N LEU A 503 -17.30 10.30 10.89
CA LEU A 503 -16.54 9.43 9.98
C LEU A 503 -17.14 8.01 10.02
N PRO A 504 -17.07 7.23 8.93
CA PRO A 504 -17.72 5.93 8.86
C PRO A 504 -17.05 4.91 9.81
N ASN A 505 -17.88 4.13 10.53
CA ASN A 505 -17.55 3.02 11.45
C ASN A 505 -17.24 3.32 12.94
N GLN A 506 -17.67 4.44 13.52
CA GLN A 506 -17.75 4.53 14.99
C GLN A 506 -19.13 4.10 15.48
N GLN A 507 -19.19 3.00 16.25
CA GLN A 507 -20.36 2.70 17.09
C GLN A 507 -20.59 3.89 18.02
N THR A 508 -21.73 4.55 17.89
CA THR A 508 -22.16 5.59 18.83
C THR A 508 -22.36 4.94 20.19
N VAL A 509 -21.73 5.51 21.21
CA VAL A 509 -21.69 4.95 22.55
C VAL A 509 -22.45 5.88 23.49
N ASP A 510 -23.23 5.34 24.41
CA ASP A 510 -24.10 6.13 25.30
C ASP A 510 -23.35 6.89 26.42
N TYR A 511 -22.02 6.98 26.36
CA TYR A 511 -21.20 7.67 27.36
C TYR A 511 -20.10 8.54 26.72
N PRO A 512 -19.58 9.56 27.44
CA PRO A 512 -18.69 10.58 26.86
C PRO A 512 -17.48 9.99 26.16
N SER A 513 -17.31 10.34 24.88
CA SER A 513 -16.20 9.88 24.06
C SER A 513 -15.35 11.05 23.58
N PHE A 514 -14.03 10.93 23.71
CA PHE A 514 -13.07 11.97 23.34
C PHE A 514 -12.09 11.51 22.27
N LYS A 515 -11.79 12.36 21.28
CA LYS A 515 -10.73 12.12 20.29
C LYS A 515 -9.37 12.51 20.88
N LEU A 516 -8.53 11.50 21.15
CA LEU A 516 -7.16 11.67 21.61
C LEU A 516 -6.17 11.44 20.47
N VAL A 517 -5.28 12.40 20.23
CA VAL A 517 -4.22 12.28 19.22
C VAL A 517 -2.88 11.97 19.90
N ILE A 518 -2.19 10.91 19.47
CA ILE A 518 -0.87 10.54 20.00
C ILE A 518 0.19 10.78 18.93
N VAL A 519 1.12 11.70 19.22
CA VAL A 519 2.18 12.12 18.28
C VAL A 519 3.57 11.92 18.85
N GLY A 520 4.54 11.74 17.95
CA GLY A 520 5.95 11.60 18.29
C GLY A 520 6.70 10.81 17.23
N ASP A 521 8.02 10.83 17.29
CA ASP A 521 8.87 10.15 16.30
C ASP A 521 8.63 8.62 16.27
N GLY A 522 9.02 7.97 15.18
CA GLY A 522 9.02 6.51 15.08
C GLY A 522 9.87 5.85 16.17
N GLY A 523 9.42 4.72 16.72
CA GLY A 523 10.16 3.96 17.73
C GLY A 523 10.10 4.50 19.18
N THR A 524 9.35 5.57 19.43
CA THR A 524 9.14 6.12 20.79
C THR A 524 8.22 5.26 21.66
N GLY A 525 7.46 4.34 21.06
CA GLY A 525 6.59 3.37 21.75
C GLY A 525 5.11 3.75 21.85
N LYS A 526 4.61 4.61 20.95
CA LYS A 526 3.20 5.09 20.92
C LYS A 526 2.19 3.94 20.79
N THR A 527 2.38 3.07 19.80
CA THR A 527 1.56 1.88 19.57
C THR A 527 1.58 0.92 20.74
N THR A 528 2.78 0.64 21.28
CA THR A 528 2.93 -0.20 22.47
C THR A 528 2.21 0.41 23.68
N PHE A 529 2.24 1.73 23.83
CA PHE A 529 1.54 2.43 24.92
C PHE A 529 0.01 2.28 24.81
N VAL A 530 -0.55 2.34 23.60
CA VAL A 530 -1.99 2.15 23.36
C VAL A 530 -2.40 0.69 23.51
N LYS A 531 -1.71 -0.23 22.82
CA LYS A 531 -2.00 -1.67 22.89
C LYS A 531 -1.91 -2.21 24.31
N ARG A 532 -0.93 -1.74 25.11
CA ARG A 532 -0.78 -2.14 26.51
C ARG A 532 -1.99 -1.78 27.38
N HIS A 533 -2.68 -0.67 27.11
CA HIS A 533 -3.92 -0.31 27.80
C HIS A 533 -5.14 -1.11 27.29
N LEU A 534 -5.08 -1.63 26.07
CA LEU A 534 -6.16 -2.42 25.47
C LEU A 534 -6.08 -3.90 25.86
N THR A 535 -4.91 -4.52 25.75
CA THR A 535 -4.73 -5.97 25.92
C THR A 535 -4.05 -6.35 27.24
N GLY A 536 -3.43 -5.41 27.95
CA GLY A 536 -2.64 -5.70 29.14
C GLY A 536 -1.30 -6.40 28.87
N GLU A 537 -1.02 -6.81 27.62
CA GLU A 537 0.17 -7.54 27.22
C GLU A 537 1.25 -6.63 26.59
N PHE A 538 2.52 -7.03 26.70
CA PHE A 538 3.66 -6.28 26.17
C PHE A 538 4.24 -7.05 24.99
N GLU A 539 4.03 -6.50 23.79
CA GLU A 539 4.59 -7.05 22.56
C GLU A 539 6.11 -6.79 22.51
N LYS A 540 6.91 -7.86 22.50
CA LYS A 540 8.38 -7.77 22.40
C LYS A 540 8.87 -7.51 20.97
N LYS A 541 8.03 -7.74 19.97
CA LYS A 541 8.36 -7.60 18.55
C LYS A 541 8.06 -6.17 18.10
N TYR A 542 9.01 -5.53 17.42
CA TYR A 542 8.81 -4.20 16.85
C TYR A 542 8.10 -4.33 15.50
N GLU A 543 6.84 -3.91 15.45
CA GLU A 543 6.06 -3.79 14.22
C GLU A 543 5.77 -2.30 13.96
N PRO A 544 6.26 -1.72 12.85
CA PRO A 544 6.02 -0.31 12.56
C PRO A 544 4.58 -0.10 12.09
N THR A 545 3.85 0.80 12.75
CA THR A 545 2.52 1.24 12.31
C THR A 545 2.61 1.93 10.95
N ILE A 546 1.71 1.59 10.03
CA ILE A 546 1.59 2.22 8.71
C ILE A 546 0.42 3.19 8.75
N GLY A 547 0.68 4.49 8.64
CA GLY A 547 -0.34 5.53 8.70
C GLY A 547 -0.84 5.81 10.12
N VAL A 548 -2.15 5.64 10.36
CA VAL A 548 -2.81 5.89 11.65
C VAL A 548 -3.76 4.76 12.00
N GLU A 549 -3.67 4.26 13.24
CA GLU A 549 -4.58 3.27 13.81
C GLU A 549 -5.43 3.91 14.92
N VAL A 550 -6.73 3.60 14.94
CA VAL A 550 -7.66 4.14 15.95
C VAL A 550 -8.04 3.03 16.92
N HIS A 551 -7.73 3.24 18.20
CA HIS A 551 -8.03 2.29 19.27
C HIS A 551 -8.98 2.92 20.30
N PRO A 552 -10.17 2.34 20.56
CA PRO A 552 -11.03 2.77 21.64
C PRO A 552 -10.51 2.26 22.98
N LEU A 553 -10.20 3.18 23.91
CA LEU A 553 -9.84 2.86 25.29
C LEU A 553 -10.95 3.32 26.24
N ASP A 554 -11.44 2.40 27.05
CA ASP A 554 -12.51 2.64 28.02
C ASP A 554 -11.94 2.72 29.43
N PHE A 555 -12.26 3.81 30.15
CA PHE A 555 -11.87 4.01 31.54
C PHE A 555 -13.11 4.20 32.41
N PHE A 556 -13.11 3.59 33.59
CA PHE A 556 -14.13 3.83 34.61
C PHE A 556 -13.67 4.94 35.54
N THR A 557 -14.50 5.96 35.74
CA THR A 557 -14.26 7.05 36.68
C THR A 557 -15.33 7.09 37.76
N ASN A 558 -15.05 7.82 38.83
CA ASN A 558 -16.02 8.15 39.87
C ASN A 558 -17.31 8.85 39.35
N CYS A 559 -17.29 9.44 38.15
CA CYS A 559 -18.43 10.11 37.52
C CYS A 559 -19.07 9.28 36.38
N GLY A 560 -18.62 8.04 36.16
CA GLY A 560 -19.10 7.17 35.09
C GLY A 560 -18.01 6.73 34.11
N LYS A 561 -18.42 6.08 33.01
CA LYS A 561 -17.49 5.54 32.00
C LYS A 561 -17.10 6.61 30.98
N ILE A 562 -15.82 6.68 30.61
CA ILE A 562 -15.30 7.58 29.59
C ILE A 562 -14.55 6.77 28.53
N ARG A 563 -14.72 7.14 27.25
CA ARG A 563 -14.00 6.54 26.12
C ARG A 563 -13.00 7.53 25.52
N PHE A 564 -11.75 7.10 25.32
CA PHE A 564 -10.78 7.80 24.49
C PHE A 564 -10.60 7.05 23.17
N TYR A 565 -10.92 7.69 22.06
CA TYR A 565 -10.50 7.22 20.74
C TYR A 565 -9.06 7.66 20.50
N CYS A 566 -8.12 6.74 20.70
CA CYS A 566 -6.69 6.99 20.56
C CYS A 566 -6.28 6.83 19.10
N TRP A 567 -5.94 7.95 18.46
CA TRP A 567 -5.37 8.01 17.12
C TRP A 567 -3.86 7.87 17.23
N ASP A 568 -3.35 6.64 17.04
CA ASP A 568 -1.93 6.32 17.08
C ASP A 568 -1.29 6.57 15.70
N THR A 569 -0.33 7.49 15.65
CA THR A 569 0.33 7.91 14.40
C THR A 569 1.65 7.19 14.18
N ALA A 570 1.99 6.81 12.95
CA ALA A 570 3.23 6.10 12.62
C ALA A 570 4.52 6.84 13.04
N GLY A 571 4.49 8.18 13.12
CA GLY A 571 5.64 9.00 13.53
C GLY A 571 6.83 8.99 12.56
N GLN A 572 6.74 8.25 11.45
CA GLN A 572 7.74 8.16 10.36
C GLN A 572 7.27 8.80 9.05
N GLU A 573 6.07 9.39 9.03
CA GLU A 573 5.52 9.98 7.83
C GLU A 573 6.48 11.07 7.30
N LYS A 574 6.76 11.06 6.00
CA LYS A 574 7.70 12.03 5.37
C LYS A 574 6.98 13.22 4.73
N PHE A 575 5.67 13.10 4.51
CA PHE A 575 4.84 14.11 3.87
C PHE A 575 4.08 14.93 4.93
N GLY A 576 4.18 16.26 4.85
CA GLY A 576 3.58 17.17 5.84
C GLY A 576 2.05 17.31 5.71
N GLY A 577 1.52 17.22 4.49
CA GLY A 577 0.09 17.47 4.23
C GLY A 577 -0.87 16.36 4.68
N LEU A 578 -0.42 15.09 4.68
CA LEU A 578 -1.25 13.97 5.14
C LEU A 578 -1.38 13.94 6.68
N ARG A 579 -0.33 14.42 7.38
CA ARG A 579 -0.28 14.49 8.84
C ARG A 579 -1.34 15.41 9.45
N ASP A 580 -1.59 16.54 8.79
CA ASP A 580 -2.54 17.54 9.28
C ASP A 580 -3.97 17.01 9.31
N GLY A 581 -4.34 16.13 8.36
CA GLY A 581 -5.66 15.52 8.28
C GLY A 581 -6.05 14.71 9.52
N TYR A 582 -5.08 14.09 10.18
CA TYR A 582 -5.35 13.26 11.37
C TYR A 582 -5.64 14.09 12.62
N TYR A 583 -5.07 15.30 12.69
CA TYR A 583 -5.18 16.18 13.86
C TYR A 583 -6.51 16.94 13.91
N ILE A 584 -7.23 17.05 12.79
CA ILE A 584 -8.49 17.79 12.71
C ILE A 584 -9.49 17.25 13.73
N HIS A 585 -10.13 18.15 14.47
CA HIS A 585 -11.08 17.83 15.56
C HIS A 585 -10.49 17.03 16.74
N GLY A 586 -9.15 16.98 16.91
CA GLY A 586 -8.56 16.41 18.12
C GLY A 586 -8.97 17.23 19.35
N GLN A 587 -9.51 16.59 20.40
CA GLN A 587 -9.94 17.25 21.64
C GLN A 587 -8.86 17.25 22.71
N CYS A 588 -7.93 16.30 22.65
CA CYS A 588 -6.76 16.21 23.52
C CYS A 588 -5.58 15.58 22.78
N ALA A 589 -4.35 15.81 23.26
CA ALA A 589 -3.17 15.23 22.65
C ALA A 589 -2.08 14.79 23.64
N VAL A 590 -1.35 13.74 23.26
CA VAL A 590 -0.15 13.26 23.94
C VAL A 590 1.04 13.36 23.00
N ILE A 591 2.08 14.08 23.42
CA ILE A 591 3.37 14.14 22.73
C ILE A 591 4.32 13.17 23.42
N MET A 592 4.79 12.17 22.69
CA MET A 592 5.61 11.10 23.23
C MET A 592 7.01 11.10 22.64
N PHE A 593 8.03 11.06 23.51
CA PHE A 593 9.43 10.94 23.12
C PHE A 593 10.13 9.83 23.92
N ASP A 594 11.22 9.32 23.37
CA ASP A 594 12.03 8.28 24.00
C ASP A 594 13.15 8.91 24.85
N VAL A 595 13.26 8.57 26.14
CA VAL A 595 14.32 9.09 27.02
C VAL A 595 15.70 8.53 26.69
N THR A 596 15.77 7.40 25.96
CA THR A 596 17.01 6.80 25.45
C THR A 596 17.51 7.48 24.18
N ALA A 597 16.68 8.27 23.49
CA ALA A 597 17.05 8.93 22.23
C ALA A 597 17.00 10.47 22.34
N ARG A 598 18.16 11.13 22.28
CA ARG A 598 18.22 12.61 22.35
C ARG A 598 17.56 13.30 21.15
N LEU A 599 17.55 12.66 19.99
CA LEU A 599 16.95 13.21 18.77
C LEU A 599 15.43 13.35 18.91
N THR A 600 14.76 12.38 19.54
CA THR A 600 13.29 12.41 19.69
C THR A 600 12.82 13.56 20.57
N TYR A 601 13.61 13.94 21.58
CA TYR A 601 13.30 15.12 22.39
C TYR A 601 13.54 16.44 21.64
N LYS A 602 14.54 16.51 20.74
CA LYS A 602 14.79 17.70 19.92
C LYS A 602 13.62 18.02 18.98
N ASN A 603 12.84 17.00 18.59
CA ASN A 603 11.71 17.15 17.67
C ASN A 603 10.40 17.54 18.37
N VAL A 604 10.30 17.43 19.71
CA VAL A 604 9.11 17.78 20.50
C VAL A 604 8.56 19.19 20.21
N PRO A 605 9.38 20.26 20.08
CA PRO A 605 8.88 21.60 19.75
C PRO A 605 8.20 21.67 18.38
N THR A 606 8.67 20.87 17.41
CA THR A 606 8.06 20.76 16.07
C THR A 606 6.68 20.13 16.18
N TRP A 607 6.58 18.98 16.85
CA TRP A 607 5.30 18.29 17.08
C TRP A 607 4.28 19.17 17.82
N HIS A 608 4.72 19.91 18.84
CA HIS A 608 3.86 20.87 19.54
C HIS A 608 3.37 22.00 18.62
N ARG A 609 4.25 22.56 17.79
CA ARG A 609 3.86 23.62 16.84
C ARG A 609 2.85 23.11 15.82
N ASP A 610 3.05 21.89 15.33
CA ASP A 610 2.17 21.29 14.33
C ASP A 610 0.78 21.00 14.91
N LEU A 611 0.71 20.49 16.16
CA LEU A 611 -0.56 20.33 16.88
C LEU A 611 -1.27 21.65 17.13
N CYS A 612 -0.58 22.67 17.66
CA CYS A 612 -1.19 23.98 17.92
C CYS A 612 -1.61 24.72 16.64
N ARG A 613 -1.06 24.36 15.49
CA ARG A 613 -1.47 24.92 14.20
C ARG A 613 -2.83 24.40 13.75
N VAL A 614 -3.14 23.13 14.06
CA VAL A 614 -4.38 22.46 13.60
C VAL A 614 -5.47 22.49 14.67
N CYS A 615 -5.11 22.33 15.94
CA CYS A 615 -6.04 22.37 17.08
C CYS A 615 -5.80 23.62 17.92
N GLU A 616 -6.82 24.46 18.06
CA GLU A 616 -6.78 25.63 18.96
C GLU A 616 -7.14 25.20 20.39
N ASN A 617 -6.26 25.50 21.36
CA ASN A 617 -6.51 25.38 22.80
C ASN A 617 -6.94 23.99 23.34
N ILE A 618 -6.27 22.91 22.92
CA ILE A 618 -6.48 21.57 23.49
C ILE A 618 -5.55 21.27 24.67
N PRO A 619 -5.95 20.45 25.66
CA PRO A 619 -5.04 19.93 26.68
C PRO A 619 -3.99 18.99 26.07
N ILE A 620 -2.72 19.30 26.30
CA ILE A 620 -1.58 18.55 25.78
C ILE A 620 -0.71 18.03 26.95
N VAL A 621 -0.36 16.75 26.90
CA VAL A 621 0.57 16.12 27.85
C VAL A 621 1.86 15.71 27.16
N LEU A 622 2.99 15.95 27.83
CA LEU A 622 4.31 15.51 27.38
C LEU A 622 4.71 14.23 28.13
N CYS A 623 5.01 13.16 27.39
CA CYS A 623 5.38 11.86 27.94
C CYS A 623 6.79 11.45 27.51
N GLY A 624 7.65 11.17 28.49
CA GLY A 624 8.96 10.54 28.27
C GLY A 624 8.88 9.03 28.53
N ASN A 625 9.01 8.20 27.49
CA ASN A 625 8.91 6.75 27.57
C ASN A 625 10.28 6.06 27.72
N LYS A 626 10.28 4.79 28.18
CA LYS A 626 11.45 3.91 28.40
C LYS A 626 12.36 4.30 29.58
N VAL A 627 11.75 4.77 30.67
CA VAL A 627 12.46 5.19 31.89
C VAL A 627 13.12 4.00 32.62
N ASP A 628 12.68 2.78 32.35
CA ASP A 628 13.25 1.53 32.85
C ASP A 628 14.64 1.21 32.29
N VAL A 629 15.05 1.86 31.19
CA VAL A 629 16.34 1.61 30.55
C VAL A 629 17.44 2.43 31.23
N LYS A 630 18.49 1.75 31.72
CA LYS A 630 19.62 2.38 32.44
C LYS A 630 20.40 3.41 31.59
N ASN A 631 20.48 3.22 30.27
CA ASN A 631 21.20 4.10 29.34
C ASN A 631 20.37 5.32 28.90
N ARG A 632 19.97 6.14 29.87
CA ARG A 632 19.15 7.33 29.62
C ARG A 632 19.98 8.48 29.03
N GLN A 633 19.65 8.91 27.81
CA GLN A 633 20.32 10.04 27.12
C GLN A 633 19.73 11.42 27.51
N VAL A 634 18.44 11.47 27.87
CA VAL A 634 17.76 12.73 28.24
C VAL A 634 17.33 12.66 29.71
N LYS A 635 18.05 13.31 30.62
CA LYS A 635 17.73 13.32 32.06
C LYS A 635 16.52 14.21 32.36
N ALA A 636 15.76 13.92 33.43
CA ALA A 636 14.56 14.68 33.81
C ALA A 636 14.82 16.19 33.94
N LYS A 637 15.97 16.56 34.54
CA LYS A 637 16.41 17.95 34.69
C LYS A 637 16.66 18.69 33.36
N GLN A 638 16.92 17.95 32.27
CA GLN A 638 17.17 18.52 30.94
C GLN A 638 15.88 18.75 30.13
N VAL A 639 14.74 18.18 30.57
CA VAL A 639 13.43 18.34 29.94
C VAL A 639 12.82 19.68 30.34
N THR A 640 13.29 20.77 29.74
CA THR A 640 12.83 22.13 30.05
C THR A 640 11.60 22.57 29.25
N PHE A 641 11.22 21.83 28.20
CA PHE A 641 10.15 22.24 27.29
C PHE A 641 8.77 22.34 27.97
N HIS A 642 8.47 21.43 28.89
CA HIS A 642 7.21 21.44 29.64
C HIS A 642 7.02 22.75 30.44
N ARG A 643 8.09 23.27 31.07
CA ARG A 643 8.05 24.55 31.80
C ARG A 643 7.88 25.74 30.88
N LYS A 644 8.52 25.73 29.71
CA LYS A 644 8.45 26.82 28.73
C LYS A 644 7.05 27.01 28.14
N LYS A 645 6.24 25.94 28.06
CA LYS A 645 4.90 25.95 27.48
C LYS A 645 3.79 25.64 28.49
N ASN A 646 4.12 25.60 29.78
CA ASN A 646 3.20 25.25 30.87
C ASN A 646 2.41 23.93 30.64
N LEU A 647 3.13 22.91 30.15
CA LEU A 647 2.59 21.58 29.89
C LEU A 647 2.89 20.64 31.05
N GLN A 648 2.04 19.64 31.27
CA GLN A 648 2.37 18.56 32.20
C GLN A 648 3.33 17.55 31.59
N TYR A 649 4.28 17.09 32.42
CA TYR A 649 5.29 16.12 32.03
C TYR A 649 5.21 14.87 32.90
N TYR A 650 5.09 13.70 32.27
CA TYR A 650 5.12 12.41 32.93
C TYR A 650 6.24 11.52 32.37
N GLU A 651 6.93 10.85 33.29
CA GLU A 651 7.88 9.78 33.00
C GLU A 651 7.15 8.44 33.07
N ILE A 652 7.08 7.75 31.94
CA ILE A 652 6.34 6.51 31.76
C ILE A 652 7.26 5.37 31.31
N SER A 653 6.87 4.14 31.64
CA SER A 653 7.43 2.95 30.99
C SER A 653 6.29 2.00 30.62
N ALA A 654 6.11 1.81 29.31
CA ALA A 654 5.15 0.83 28.78
C ALA A 654 5.55 -0.62 29.11
N LYS A 655 6.83 -0.88 29.41
CA LYS A 655 7.32 -2.23 29.75
C LYS A 655 7.02 -2.60 31.20
N SER A 656 7.26 -1.68 32.14
CA SER A 656 7.11 -1.95 33.57
C SER A 656 5.82 -1.39 34.18
N ASN A 657 4.87 -0.92 33.36
CA ASN A 657 3.63 -0.26 33.79
C ASN A 657 3.87 0.88 34.79
N TYR A 658 4.99 1.60 34.66
CA TYR A 658 5.30 2.71 35.56
C TYR A 658 4.58 3.97 35.10
N ASN A 659 3.73 4.55 35.95
CA ASN A 659 2.96 5.79 35.71
C ASN A 659 2.14 5.82 34.41
N PHE A 660 1.74 4.66 33.89
CA PHE A 660 1.14 4.52 32.56
C PHE A 660 -0.26 5.17 32.42
N GLU A 661 -1.07 5.20 33.49
CA GLU A 661 -2.42 5.78 33.49
C GLU A 661 -2.47 7.30 33.76
N LYS A 662 -1.40 7.86 34.35
CA LYS A 662 -1.36 9.26 34.78
C LYS A 662 -1.58 10.27 33.63
N PRO A 663 -1.06 10.06 32.41
CA PRO A 663 -1.34 10.94 31.27
C PRO A 663 -2.84 10.99 30.94
N PHE A 664 -3.52 9.84 30.90
CA PHE A 664 -4.95 9.75 30.61
C PHE A 664 -5.78 10.39 31.72
N LEU A 665 -5.41 10.17 32.98
CA LEU A 665 -6.10 10.77 34.12
C LEU A 665 -6.02 12.30 34.10
N TYR A 666 -4.86 12.87 33.80
CA TYR A 666 -4.72 14.32 33.67
C TYR A 666 -5.58 14.89 32.54
N LEU A 667 -5.61 14.21 31.39
CA LEU A 667 -6.44 14.62 30.26
C LEU A 667 -7.93 14.52 30.60
N ALA A 668 -8.36 13.44 31.26
CA ALA A 668 -9.73 13.27 31.71
C ALA A 668 -10.16 14.39 32.67
N ARG A 669 -9.33 14.74 33.66
CA ARG A 669 -9.58 15.88 34.58
C ARG A 669 -9.73 17.21 33.84
N LYS A 670 -8.89 17.43 32.81
CA LYS A 670 -8.93 18.67 32.02
C LYS A 670 -10.13 18.75 31.08
N LEU A 671 -10.57 17.62 30.53
CA LEU A 671 -11.73 17.55 29.64
C LEU A 671 -13.05 17.57 30.42
N ALA A 672 -13.11 16.92 31.58
CA ALA A 672 -14.30 16.92 32.44
C ALA A 672 -14.45 18.21 33.25
N GLY A 673 -13.38 18.99 33.44
CA GLY A 673 -13.41 20.20 34.28
C GLY A 673 -13.33 19.91 35.79
N ASP A 674 -13.33 18.63 36.19
CA ASP A 674 -13.35 18.20 37.58
C ASP A 674 -11.96 17.79 38.10
N PRO A 675 -11.41 18.48 39.13
CA PRO A 675 -10.10 18.16 39.69
C PRO A 675 -10.08 16.87 40.52
N ASN A 676 -11.25 16.43 41.02
CA ASN A 676 -11.39 15.25 41.89
C ASN A 676 -11.64 13.94 41.13
N LEU A 677 -11.67 13.99 39.79
CA LEU A 677 -11.85 12.80 38.95
C LEU A 677 -10.68 11.83 39.14
N HIS A 678 -10.99 10.56 39.42
CA HIS A 678 -10.01 9.48 39.51
C HIS A 678 -10.56 8.22 38.84
N PHE A 679 -9.66 7.42 38.29
CA PHE A 679 -10.04 6.12 37.73
C PHE A 679 -10.36 5.16 38.87
N VAL A 680 -11.46 4.44 38.69
CA VAL A 680 -11.94 3.39 39.59
C VAL A 680 -11.75 2.08 38.86
N GLU A 681 -11.33 1.03 39.56
CA GLU A 681 -11.28 -0.31 38.97
C GLU A 681 -12.68 -0.70 38.48
N SER A 682 -12.74 -1.39 37.34
CA SER A 682 -14.00 -1.88 36.79
C SER A 682 -14.76 -2.64 37.87
N PRO A 683 -16.04 -2.30 38.15
CA PRO A 683 -16.82 -3.05 39.14
C PRO A 683 -16.81 -4.51 38.72
N ALA A 684 -16.33 -5.39 39.62
CA ALA A 684 -16.31 -6.81 39.37
C ALA A 684 -17.73 -7.24 38.99
N LEU A 685 -17.91 -7.73 37.76
CA LEU A 685 -19.13 -8.46 37.42
C LEU A 685 -19.22 -9.61 38.42
N ALA A 686 -20.26 -9.60 39.26
CA ALA A 686 -20.61 -10.76 40.05
C ALA A 686 -20.63 -11.96 39.08
N PRO A 687 -20.02 -13.11 39.43
CA PRO A 687 -20.12 -14.29 38.59
C PRO A 687 -21.61 -14.55 38.35
N PRO A 688 -22.00 -14.93 37.12
CA PRO A 688 -23.40 -15.24 36.83
C PRO A 688 -23.87 -16.22 37.89
N GLU A 689 -24.97 -15.91 38.58
CA GLU A 689 -25.60 -16.85 39.51
C GLU A 689 -25.94 -18.10 38.71
N VAL A 690 -25.09 -19.11 38.81
CA VAL A 690 -25.39 -20.44 38.33
C VAL A 690 -26.51 -20.91 39.24
N HIS A 691 -27.74 -20.92 38.73
CA HIS A 691 -28.81 -21.69 39.35
C HIS A 691 -28.42 -23.16 39.22
N ILE A 692 -27.66 -23.65 40.19
CA ILE A 692 -27.37 -25.08 40.32
C ILE A 692 -28.66 -25.71 40.82
N ASP A 693 -29.30 -26.50 39.96
CA ASP A 693 -30.44 -27.30 40.37
C ASP A 693 -29.93 -28.41 41.31
N VAL A 694 -30.18 -28.24 42.61
CA VAL A 694 -29.66 -29.13 43.68
C VAL A 694 -30.07 -30.60 43.43
N ALA A 695 -31.19 -30.81 42.74
CA ALA A 695 -31.67 -32.13 42.36
C ALA A 695 -30.78 -32.80 41.29
N GLU A 696 -30.24 -32.03 40.35
CA GLU A 696 -29.38 -32.55 39.28
C GLU A 696 -27.98 -32.88 39.80
N GLN A 697 -27.49 -32.09 40.77
CA GLN A 697 -26.21 -32.33 41.43
C GLN A 697 -26.23 -33.59 42.30
N GLN A 698 -27.32 -33.81 43.05
CA GLN A 698 -27.50 -35.04 43.85
C GLN A 698 -27.61 -36.29 42.98
N LYS A 699 -28.24 -36.18 41.80
CA LYS A 699 -28.35 -37.29 40.86
C LYS A 699 -26.99 -37.67 40.27
N ASN A 700 -26.19 -36.68 39.91
CA ASN A 700 -24.84 -36.90 39.39
C ASN A 700 -23.90 -37.49 40.47
N GLU A 701 -24.01 -37.07 41.74
CA GLU A 701 -23.27 -37.69 42.84
C GLU A 701 -23.71 -39.14 43.08
N ALA A 702 -25.01 -39.43 43.04
CA ALA A 702 -25.52 -40.79 43.18
C ALA A 702 -25.04 -41.72 42.06
N ASP A 703 -25.02 -41.22 40.81
CA ASP A 703 -24.52 -41.97 39.66
C ASP A 703 -23.00 -42.21 39.76
N LEU A 704 -22.22 -41.25 40.29
CA LEU A 704 -20.78 -41.39 40.49
C LEU A 704 -20.45 -42.41 41.59
N ILE A 705 -21.23 -42.42 42.68
CA ILE A 705 -21.11 -43.40 43.76
C ILE A 705 -21.51 -44.80 43.28
N ALA A 706 -22.54 -44.90 42.46
CA ALA A 706 -22.96 -46.17 41.84
C ALA A 706 -21.90 -46.72 40.87
N ALA A 707 -21.28 -45.84 40.07
CA ALA A 707 -20.18 -46.22 39.19
C ALA A 707 -18.92 -46.64 39.97
N ALA A 708 -18.63 -46.00 41.10
CA ALA A 708 -17.50 -46.36 41.97
C ALA A 708 -17.73 -47.67 42.75
N ALA A 709 -18.99 -48.07 42.96
CA ALA A 709 -19.36 -49.30 43.67
C ALA A 709 -19.45 -50.53 42.76
N GLN A 710 -19.32 -50.38 41.43
CA GLN A 710 -19.20 -51.52 40.52
C GLN A 710 -17.78 -52.10 40.61
N PRO A 711 -17.62 -53.39 40.98
CA PRO A 711 -16.33 -54.04 40.89
C PRO A 711 -15.90 -54.13 39.42
N LEU A 712 -14.65 -53.76 39.15
CA LEU A 712 -14.01 -53.96 37.85
C LEU A 712 -13.97 -55.47 37.54
N PRO A 713 -14.29 -55.89 36.31
CA PRO A 713 -14.12 -57.29 35.91
C PRO A 713 -12.63 -57.65 35.98
N ASP A 714 -12.32 -58.75 36.66
CA ASP A 714 -10.97 -59.29 36.73
C ASP A 714 -10.51 -59.73 35.32
N ASP A 715 -9.36 -59.21 34.91
CA ASP A 715 -8.61 -59.68 33.75
C ASP A 715 -8.07 -61.08 34.06
N ASP A 716 -8.66 -62.10 33.44
CA ASP A 716 -7.98 -63.38 33.22
C ASP A 716 -7.81 -63.60 31.72
N ASP A 717 -6.54 -63.84 31.38
CA ASP A 717 -5.99 -64.26 30.10
C ASP A 717 -6.87 -65.30 29.37
N ASP A 718 -7.12 -65.09 28.07
CA ASP A 718 -6.74 -66.06 27.04
C ASP A 718 -7.25 -65.69 25.63
N ALA A 719 -6.35 -65.88 24.68
CA ALA A 719 -6.58 -66.25 23.27
C ALA A 719 -6.80 -65.18 22.18
N PHE A 720 -5.72 -65.02 21.40
CA PHE A 720 -5.64 -65.17 19.93
C PHE A 720 -6.67 -64.43 19.03
N GLU A 721 -6.22 -63.39 18.32
CA GLU A 721 -5.73 -63.43 16.91
C GLU A 721 -5.24 -62.05 16.45
#